data_AF-A0A954YQL0-F1
#
_entry.id   AF-A0A954YQL0-F1
#
_cell.length_a   1.000
_cell.length_b   1.000
_cell.length_c   1.000
_cell.angle_alpha   90.00
_cell.angle_beta   90.00
_cell.angle_gamma   90.00
#
_symmetry.space_group_name_H-M   'P 1'
#
loop_
_entity.id
_entity.type
_entity.pdbx_description
1 polymer ?
#
loop_
_entity_poly.entity_id
_entity_poly.type
_entity_poly.pdbx_seq_one_letter_code
_entity_poly.pdbx_strand_id
1 'polypeptide(L)'
;MNMPKATIGILILLGLPGWVHAEFEWRGNNNNNWDNNGNWTGQSGWPDAPNHNVLLNASANRFDLDLRGGDRDVRDLSVGPLVGIDYIIESNSGGQGVLRINRDILGALGSSPNTGSVTFANSVNLVQAADGLWSLQGIDLIFDGTLSGNSLIELYSGDVTFNAANSFSGELLVYPSSRGITLGHANAVANALVTVNRNMGLNVTDNAIDANVGALAGTANLNFGSQTVTVGGNDLDTVYSGDISGTGNLVKVGGGDMTLSGDNTNFTGTVTIGDGAFLLGSITIGSDNALVNNTVNVRTLDGLVMGGADRTIGGLTGNGDVHLTHSLSVGNNNSDTNFGGTFEGVGSLEKVGTGTLTVTGFSNSYSGGTALTDGILEVNRNNSLGDASGSVTFNGGTLSAIDSFTTERPFDFADASVDGALHVIAGETLQIDSEIIGASDNHLRIDGTGTLVLAGNSNGFGTLHNSGGGHLNVSGAGGKLNLSGDAANAFFVSGDSTATIQNGVTVTLTGNSGVNRTVLTGNAVLSVEGVGSTLVSPRLDVGPSGAGSAEVIVQLSGSIQSDRIRIGDIASDDGAAGTLTIGAGSDVVSDQTALLRRGTIDVLGGTFTTNTLSDVDSPNTIRISDPVSGSALTIGTNNGSSLVNAVIEDASTGSGSIRKVGTGTLELTHANTYSGDTFVDGGTLLISNSNGYATGLGDVFVSSGATFAGTGGVDSMIVNTGGVVSPGQPTGVLVAFDATFEPGATLAIAIGGLNDFSQLNAPGPVNLNGTLDLTYINGFSASPGDSFRIVDSGDLFGTFATINFPDDQPWYIKYNTNTDNVIVGICSDADSDGVCDEDDVCDGFDDNIDTDGDGLPNGCDACAGGAASGDVDGDGDVDLADYEAMSACLLGPAGGLNPDCDCFDLDDDGDVDTFDFANFQVSFTCN
;
A
#
# COMPACT_ATOMS: atom_id res chain seq x y z
N MET A 1 -36.68 85.23 -27.19
CA MET A 1 -37.11 86.51 -26.56
C MET A 1 -35.89 87.17 -25.94
N ASN A 2 -35.62 88.47 -26.19
CA ASN A 2 -34.55 89.20 -25.48
C ASN A 2 -35.09 89.71 -24.15
N MET A 3 -34.64 89.17 -23.02
CA MET A 3 -35.15 89.54 -21.69
C MET A 3 -34.04 89.62 -20.64
N PRO A 4 -34.08 90.61 -19.72
CA PRO A 4 -33.09 90.77 -18.66
C PRO A 4 -33.39 89.88 -17.44
N LYS A 5 -32.33 89.58 -16.68
CA LYS A 5 -32.22 88.76 -15.46
C LYS A 5 -33.49 88.71 -14.58
N ALA A 6 -34.30 87.65 -14.69
CA ALA A 6 -35.28 87.23 -13.69
C ALA A 6 -35.64 85.73 -13.86
N THR A 7 -36.02 85.07 -12.77
CA THR A 7 -36.48 83.67 -12.70
C THR A 7 -37.61 83.42 -13.72
N ILE A 8 -37.41 82.45 -14.61
CA ILE A 8 -38.35 82.11 -15.68
C ILE A 8 -39.21 80.93 -15.21
N GLY A 9 -40.51 81.13 -14.99
CA GLY A 9 -41.48 80.03 -14.92
C GLY A 9 -42.25 79.99 -16.23
N ILE A 10 -41.92 79.06 -17.14
CA ILE A 10 -42.65 78.88 -18.39
C ILE A 10 -43.75 77.82 -18.14
N LEU A 11 -45.02 78.19 -18.31
CA LEU A 11 -46.15 77.25 -18.27
C LEU A 11 -46.74 77.13 -19.68
N ILE A 12 -46.59 75.96 -20.31
CA ILE A 12 -47.07 75.70 -21.68
C ILE A 12 -48.32 74.81 -21.63
N LEU A 13 -49.52 75.39 -21.56
CA LEU A 13 -50.77 74.61 -21.61
C LEU A 13 -51.14 74.28 -23.06
N LEU A 14 -50.96 73.03 -23.53
CA LEU A 14 -51.27 72.62 -24.91
C LEU A 14 -52.24 71.43 -24.97
N GLY A 15 -53.52 71.71 -25.23
CA GLY A 15 -54.61 70.72 -25.21
C GLY A 15 -54.92 69.97 -26.52
N LEU A 16 -53.94 69.63 -27.37
CA LEU A 16 -54.18 68.83 -28.59
C LEU A 16 -53.12 67.73 -28.79
N PRO A 17 -53.49 66.51 -29.24
CA PRO A 17 -52.55 65.43 -29.51
C PRO A 17 -51.70 65.72 -30.75
N GLY A 18 -50.36 65.76 -30.61
CA GLY A 18 -49.40 66.00 -31.69
C GLY A 18 -47.97 66.18 -31.16
N TRP A 19 -46.98 66.25 -32.07
CA TRP A 19 -45.59 66.56 -31.72
C TRP A 19 -45.44 68.05 -31.42
N VAL A 20 -44.83 68.39 -30.29
CA VAL A 20 -44.54 69.78 -29.91
C VAL A 20 -43.03 69.95 -29.81
N HIS A 21 -42.45 70.80 -30.67
CA HIS A 21 -41.06 71.24 -30.61
C HIS A 21 -41.02 72.69 -30.11
N ALA A 22 -40.29 72.94 -29.02
CA ALA A 22 -40.11 74.26 -28.45
C ALA A 22 -38.63 74.63 -28.45
N GLU A 23 -38.28 75.64 -29.26
CA GLU A 23 -36.90 76.15 -29.38
C GLU A 23 -36.71 77.40 -28.52
N PHE A 24 -35.69 77.39 -27.66
CA PHE A 24 -35.29 78.52 -26.81
C PHE A 24 -33.86 78.96 -27.13
N GLU A 25 -33.72 80.05 -27.88
CA GLU A 25 -32.43 80.71 -28.12
C GLU A 25 -32.18 81.80 -27.06
N TRP A 26 -31.12 81.65 -26.25
CA TRP A 26 -30.72 82.66 -25.26
C TRP A 26 -29.54 83.49 -25.81
N ARG A 27 -29.82 84.70 -26.28
CA ARG A 27 -28.78 85.64 -26.75
C ARG A 27 -28.22 86.42 -25.57
N GLY A 28 -27.02 86.06 -25.12
CA GLY A 28 -26.26 86.90 -24.19
C GLY A 28 -25.91 88.24 -24.84
N ASN A 29 -25.93 89.33 -24.08
CA ASN A 29 -25.38 90.60 -24.53
C ASN A 29 -23.87 90.44 -24.71
N ASN A 30 -23.40 90.37 -25.97
CA ASN A 30 -21.98 90.42 -26.28
C ASN A 30 -21.46 91.84 -26.03
N ASN A 31 -21.10 92.19 -24.79
CA ASN A 31 -20.11 93.25 -24.60
C ASN A 31 -18.73 92.61 -24.75
N ASN A 32 -18.24 92.57 -26.00
CA ASN A 32 -16.82 92.36 -26.28
C ASN A 32 -16.04 93.48 -25.58
N ASN A 33 -15.35 93.16 -24.48
CA ASN A 33 -14.32 94.04 -23.94
C ASN A 33 -12.98 93.68 -24.60
N TRP A 34 -12.91 93.93 -25.90
CA TRP A 34 -11.65 94.09 -26.61
C TRP A 34 -11.46 95.60 -26.71
N ASP A 35 -10.28 96.10 -26.31
CA ASP A 35 -9.94 97.45 -26.74
C ASP A 35 -9.78 97.48 -28.27
N ASN A 36 -9.74 98.68 -28.85
CA ASN A 36 -9.63 98.85 -30.30
C ASN A 36 -8.31 98.30 -30.91
N ASN A 37 -7.44 97.70 -30.08
CA ASN A 37 -6.17 97.11 -30.48
C ASN A 37 -6.11 95.58 -30.29
N GLY A 38 -7.22 94.94 -29.91
CA GLY A 38 -7.32 93.47 -29.87
C GLY A 38 -6.62 92.78 -28.71
N ASN A 39 -6.34 93.49 -27.60
CA ASN A 39 -5.76 92.87 -26.40
C ASN A 39 -6.80 92.60 -25.31
N TRP A 40 -6.65 91.43 -24.67
CA TRP A 40 -7.42 90.98 -23.52
C TRP A 40 -6.85 91.58 -22.23
N THR A 41 -7.64 92.38 -21.50
CA THR A 41 -7.26 92.94 -20.20
C THR A 41 -7.97 92.17 -19.08
N GLY A 42 -7.26 91.28 -18.37
CA GLY A 42 -7.78 90.53 -17.20
C GLY A 42 -8.22 91.46 -16.05
N GLN A 43 -8.95 91.03 -15.01
CA GLN A 43 -9.05 89.73 -14.37
C GLN A 43 -10.26 89.69 -13.39
N SER A 44 -10.74 88.48 -13.12
CA SER A 44 -11.51 88.01 -11.95
C SER A 44 -13.03 88.24 -11.90
N GLY A 45 -13.72 87.12 -11.69
CA GLY A 45 -15.16 87.02 -11.45
C GLY A 45 -15.95 86.80 -12.72
N TRP A 46 -16.23 85.54 -13.05
CA TRP A 46 -17.54 85.26 -13.67
C TRP A 46 -18.57 85.73 -12.64
N PRO A 47 -19.35 86.81 -12.89
CA PRO A 47 -20.49 87.07 -12.05
C PRO A 47 -21.50 85.97 -12.39
N ASP A 48 -21.90 85.19 -11.38
CA ASP A 48 -22.95 84.16 -11.43
C ASP A 48 -23.86 84.33 -12.64
N ALA A 49 -23.74 83.41 -13.61
CA ALA A 49 -24.75 83.27 -14.64
C ALA A 49 -26.10 83.12 -13.92
N PRO A 50 -27.15 83.86 -14.31
CA PRO A 50 -28.42 83.79 -13.62
C PRO A 50 -28.90 82.33 -13.58
N ASN A 51 -28.98 81.77 -12.38
CA ASN A 51 -29.52 80.44 -12.13
C ASN A 51 -30.97 80.37 -12.65
N HIS A 52 -31.23 79.50 -13.65
CA HIS A 52 -32.54 79.38 -14.29
C HIS A 52 -33.28 78.12 -13.83
N ASN A 53 -34.55 78.27 -13.44
CA ASN A 53 -35.47 77.16 -13.22
C ASN A 53 -36.26 76.93 -14.51
N VAL A 54 -36.44 75.69 -14.95
CA VAL A 54 -37.23 75.33 -16.13
C VAL A 54 -38.35 74.41 -15.67
N LEU A 55 -39.60 74.84 -15.81
CA LEU A 55 -40.79 74.01 -15.58
C LEU A 55 -41.36 73.62 -16.96
N LEU A 56 -41.51 72.32 -17.22
CA LEU A 56 -42.12 71.80 -18.43
C LEU A 56 -43.41 71.09 -18.04
N ASN A 57 -44.57 71.58 -18.49
CA ASN A 57 -45.85 70.92 -18.27
C ASN A 57 -46.50 70.77 -19.64
N ALA A 58 -46.60 69.55 -20.16
CA ALA A 58 -47.20 69.27 -21.47
C ALA A 58 -48.29 68.21 -21.34
N SER A 59 -49.34 68.30 -22.16
CA SER A 59 -50.40 67.29 -22.31
C SER A 59 -50.35 66.56 -23.67
N ALA A 60 -49.18 66.59 -24.32
CA ALA A 60 -48.92 66.00 -25.64
C ALA A 60 -48.02 64.76 -25.51
N ASN A 61 -48.17 63.75 -26.36
CA ASN A 61 -47.46 62.46 -26.26
C ASN A 61 -45.92 62.56 -26.39
N ARG A 62 -45.38 63.63 -26.98
CA ARG A 62 -43.94 63.87 -27.14
C ARG A 62 -43.64 65.37 -27.11
N PHE A 63 -42.69 65.79 -26.27
CA PHE A 63 -42.25 67.18 -26.14
C PHE A 63 -40.74 67.30 -26.32
N ASP A 64 -40.30 68.07 -27.31
CA ASP A 64 -38.90 68.32 -27.61
C ASP A 64 -38.50 69.74 -27.18
N LEU A 65 -37.51 69.85 -26.30
CA LEU A 65 -36.96 71.11 -25.81
C LEU A 65 -35.57 71.33 -26.41
N ASP A 66 -35.44 72.27 -27.34
CA ASP A 66 -34.15 72.68 -27.92
C ASP A 66 -33.62 73.95 -27.23
N LEU A 67 -32.54 73.84 -26.47
CA LEU A 67 -31.85 74.97 -25.81
C LEU A 67 -30.66 75.44 -26.69
N ARG A 68 -30.77 76.59 -27.38
CA ARG A 68 -29.71 77.10 -28.29
C ARG A 68 -28.79 78.16 -27.65
N GLY A 69 -27.47 78.01 -27.86
CA GLY A 69 -26.35 78.90 -27.47
C GLY A 69 -25.52 78.36 -26.29
N GLY A 70 -24.19 78.57 -26.28
CA GLY A 70 -23.19 77.82 -25.50
C GLY A 70 -23.32 77.79 -23.96
N ASP A 71 -22.45 76.98 -23.30
CA ASP A 71 -22.38 76.62 -21.86
C ASP A 71 -23.47 77.22 -20.95
N ARG A 72 -24.39 76.38 -20.45
CA ARG A 72 -25.60 76.82 -19.72
C ARG A 72 -25.74 76.15 -18.35
N ASP A 73 -25.91 76.94 -17.29
CA ASP A 73 -26.24 76.49 -15.93
C ASP A 73 -27.77 76.48 -15.71
N VAL A 74 -28.38 75.30 -15.61
CA VAL A 74 -29.78 75.09 -15.19
C VAL A 74 -29.81 74.72 -13.71
N ARG A 75 -30.59 75.46 -12.92
CA ARG A 75 -30.64 75.26 -11.46
C ARG A 75 -31.62 74.16 -11.06
N ASP A 76 -32.85 74.25 -11.53
CA ASP A 76 -33.93 73.29 -11.27
C ASP A 76 -34.65 72.98 -12.61
N LEU A 77 -34.87 71.70 -12.94
CA LEU A 77 -35.64 71.26 -14.10
C LEU A 77 -36.85 70.42 -13.63
N SER A 78 -38.04 71.00 -13.54
CA SER A 78 -39.23 70.25 -13.13
C SER A 78 -40.10 69.88 -14.33
N VAL A 79 -40.56 68.64 -14.37
CA VAL A 79 -41.51 68.13 -15.37
C VAL A 79 -42.87 67.85 -14.72
N GLY A 80 -43.96 68.27 -15.36
CA GLY A 80 -45.35 68.13 -14.89
C GLY A 80 -45.83 66.67 -14.84
N PRO A 81 -47.09 66.39 -14.43
CA PRO A 81 -47.61 65.02 -14.30
C PRO A 81 -47.66 64.27 -15.65
N LEU A 82 -47.11 63.05 -15.70
CA LEU A 82 -46.79 62.31 -16.94
C LEU A 82 -47.55 61.00 -17.06
N VAL A 83 -48.74 61.03 -17.65
CA VAL A 83 -49.39 59.80 -18.12
C VAL A 83 -49.06 59.61 -19.60
N GLY A 84 -48.02 58.82 -19.92
CA GLY A 84 -47.67 58.39 -21.28
C GLY A 84 -47.04 59.46 -22.20
N ILE A 85 -46.18 60.33 -21.66
CA ILE A 85 -45.51 61.41 -22.42
C ILE A 85 -43.99 61.23 -22.37
N ASP A 86 -43.32 61.29 -23.53
CA ASP A 86 -41.87 61.29 -23.64
C ASP A 86 -41.31 62.72 -23.83
N TYR A 87 -40.33 63.12 -23.02
CA TYR A 87 -39.59 64.38 -23.19
C TYR A 87 -38.24 64.11 -23.81
N ILE A 88 -37.87 64.88 -24.83
CA ILE A 88 -36.50 64.90 -25.36
C ILE A 88 -35.93 66.29 -25.07
N ILE A 89 -34.73 66.32 -24.49
CA ILE A 89 -34.01 67.56 -24.21
C ILE A 89 -32.76 67.57 -25.10
N GLU A 90 -32.76 68.49 -26.06
CA GLU A 90 -31.67 68.71 -27.02
C GLU A 90 -31.11 70.14 -26.89
N SER A 91 -29.92 70.36 -27.44
CA SER A 91 -29.29 71.68 -27.59
C SER A 91 -28.62 71.76 -28.97
N ASN A 92 -29.29 72.36 -29.95
CA ASN A 92 -28.74 72.59 -31.27
C ASN A 92 -27.92 73.89 -31.30
N SER A 93 -26.68 73.83 -30.82
CA SER A 93 -25.66 74.78 -31.23
C SER A 93 -24.44 74.01 -31.72
N GLY A 94 -23.88 74.38 -32.87
CA GLY A 94 -22.72 73.73 -33.50
C GLY A 94 -21.39 73.84 -32.73
N GLY A 95 -21.43 73.89 -31.40
CA GLY A 95 -20.31 73.78 -30.47
C GLY A 95 -20.77 73.00 -29.24
N GLN A 96 -19.89 72.16 -28.70
CA GLN A 96 -20.15 71.22 -27.59
C GLN A 96 -20.86 71.90 -26.41
N GLY A 97 -22.19 71.77 -26.33
CA GLY A 97 -23.00 72.31 -25.25
C GLY A 97 -23.14 71.29 -24.14
N VAL A 98 -22.64 71.62 -22.93
CA VAL A 98 -22.83 70.80 -21.73
C VAL A 98 -23.99 71.39 -20.93
N LEU A 99 -25.02 70.59 -20.66
CA LEU A 99 -26.13 70.97 -19.76
C LEU A 99 -25.67 70.77 -18.31
N ARG A 100 -25.51 71.85 -17.55
CA ARG A 100 -25.18 71.78 -16.12
C ARG A 100 -26.46 71.83 -15.28
N ILE A 101 -26.66 70.87 -14.40
CA ILE A 101 -27.82 70.79 -13.48
C ILE A 101 -27.32 70.95 -12.04
N ASN A 102 -27.81 71.98 -11.33
CA ASN A 102 -27.26 72.38 -10.03
C ASN A 102 -28.11 72.00 -8.80
N ARG A 103 -29.36 71.52 -8.93
CA ARG A 103 -30.21 71.07 -7.79
C ARG A 103 -31.15 69.92 -8.18
N ASP A 104 -32.40 70.19 -8.60
CA ASP A 104 -33.44 69.14 -8.69
C ASP A 104 -33.99 68.90 -10.11
N ILE A 105 -34.23 67.62 -10.44
CA ILE A 105 -35.24 67.22 -11.44
C ILE A 105 -36.50 66.77 -10.69
N LEU A 106 -37.46 67.68 -10.47
CA LEU A 106 -38.65 67.38 -9.69
C LEU A 106 -39.78 66.86 -10.60
N GLY A 107 -40.07 65.56 -10.51
CA GLY A 107 -41.36 65.00 -10.96
C GLY A 107 -42.46 65.37 -9.97
N ALA A 108 -43.62 65.79 -10.46
CA ALA A 108 -44.73 66.20 -9.60
C ALA A 108 -45.14 65.10 -8.60
N LEU A 109 -45.08 65.41 -7.30
CA LEU A 109 -45.64 64.63 -6.20
C LEU A 109 -47.15 64.43 -6.42
N GLY A 110 -47.54 63.27 -6.96
CA GLY A 110 -48.93 62.88 -7.13
C GLY A 110 -49.05 61.36 -7.21
N SER A 111 -49.93 60.79 -6.39
CA SER A 111 -50.16 59.35 -6.19
C SER A 111 -50.79 58.60 -7.38
N SER A 112 -50.32 58.84 -8.61
CA SER A 112 -50.80 58.18 -9.84
C SER A 112 -49.60 57.57 -10.58
N PRO A 113 -49.73 56.38 -11.21
CA PRO A 113 -48.63 55.78 -11.96
C PRO A 113 -48.26 56.68 -13.13
N ASN A 114 -47.08 57.32 -13.06
CA ASN A 114 -46.45 57.94 -14.21
C ASN A 114 -45.85 56.81 -15.08
N THR A 115 -45.93 56.91 -16.41
CA THR A 115 -45.50 55.86 -17.37
C THR A 115 -44.80 56.44 -18.61
N GLY A 116 -44.06 57.54 -18.45
CA GLY A 116 -43.35 58.24 -19.54
C GLY A 116 -41.84 58.24 -19.36
N SER A 117 -41.10 58.67 -20.39
CA SER A 117 -39.63 58.77 -20.37
C SER A 117 -39.09 60.21 -20.51
N VAL A 118 -37.87 60.44 -20.03
CA VAL A 118 -37.10 61.68 -20.28
C VAL A 118 -35.76 61.29 -20.90
N THR A 119 -35.53 61.71 -22.14
CA THR A 119 -34.31 61.47 -22.89
C THR A 119 -33.44 62.73 -22.94
N PHE A 120 -32.20 62.61 -22.49
CA PHE A 120 -31.14 63.59 -22.65
C PHE A 120 -30.28 63.21 -23.85
N ALA A 121 -30.48 63.90 -24.97
CA ALA A 121 -29.75 63.61 -26.22
C ALA A 121 -28.28 64.09 -26.19
N ASN A 122 -27.95 65.07 -25.34
CA ASN A 122 -26.65 65.72 -25.26
C ASN A 122 -25.95 65.51 -23.91
N SER A 123 -24.68 65.91 -23.83
CA SER A 123 -23.86 65.75 -22.62
C SER A 123 -24.41 66.54 -21.42
N VAL A 124 -24.47 65.87 -20.27
CA VAL A 124 -24.93 66.40 -18.99
C VAL A 124 -23.76 66.42 -17.98
N ASN A 125 -23.59 67.53 -17.27
CA ASN A 125 -22.63 67.65 -16.17
C ASN A 125 -23.36 67.95 -14.86
N LEU A 126 -23.12 67.11 -13.87
CA LEU A 126 -23.78 67.14 -12.59
C LEU A 126 -22.85 67.75 -11.55
N VAL A 127 -23.08 69.02 -11.23
CA VAL A 127 -22.24 69.79 -10.30
C VAL A 127 -22.89 69.81 -8.92
N GLN A 128 -22.12 69.43 -7.90
CA GLN A 128 -22.57 69.22 -6.51
C GLN A 128 -23.30 70.46 -5.93
N ALA A 129 -24.56 70.28 -5.50
CA ALA A 129 -25.23 71.17 -4.54
C ALA A 129 -25.12 70.62 -3.11
N ALA A 130 -25.15 71.52 -2.14
CA ALA A 130 -24.95 71.24 -0.71
C ALA A 130 -25.99 70.28 -0.08
N ASP A 131 -27.13 70.03 -0.75
CA ASP A 131 -28.25 69.25 -0.22
C ASP A 131 -28.64 68.15 -1.23
N GLY A 132 -27.77 67.13 -1.37
CA GLY A 132 -27.88 66.07 -2.36
C GLY A 132 -29.27 65.49 -2.55
N LEU A 133 -29.74 65.42 -3.79
CA LEU A 133 -30.93 64.68 -4.20
C LEU A 133 -30.95 64.53 -5.72
N TRP A 134 -31.26 63.33 -6.21
CA TRP A 134 -32.22 63.14 -7.29
C TRP A 134 -33.20 62.07 -6.82
N SER A 135 -34.51 62.32 -6.85
CA SER A 135 -35.52 61.32 -6.54
C SER A 135 -36.60 61.39 -7.61
N LEU A 136 -36.74 60.33 -8.39
CA LEU A 136 -37.67 60.26 -9.51
C LEU A 136 -38.68 59.14 -9.25
N GLN A 137 -39.95 59.53 -9.11
CA GLN A 137 -41.04 58.56 -8.97
C GLN A 137 -41.74 58.32 -10.33
N GLY A 138 -41.56 57.12 -10.91
CA GLY A 138 -42.37 56.62 -12.02
C GLY A 138 -41.98 57.07 -13.44
N ILE A 139 -40.77 57.56 -13.68
CA ILE A 139 -40.34 58.07 -15.01
C ILE A 139 -39.06 57.34 -15.41
N ASP A 140 -39.02 56.82 -16.64
CA ASP A 140 -37.82 56.21 -17.21
C ASP A 140 -36.86 57.31 -17.68
N LEU A 141 -35.57 57.26 -17.31
CA LEU A 141 -34.55 58.20 -17.77
C LEU A 141 -33.68 57.56 -18.85
N ILE A 142 -33.38 58.30 -19.90
CA ILE A 142 -32.52 57.84 -20.98
C ILE A 142 -31.43 58.90 -21.22
N PHE A 143 -30.17 58.54 -21.05
CA PHE A 143 -29.03 59.39 -21.36
C PHE A 143 -28.36 58.89 -22.64
N ASP A 144 -28.65 59.55 -23.76
CA ASP A 144 -27.99 59.31 -25.05
C ASP A 144 -26.67 60.09 -25.17
N GLY A 145 -26.56 61.23 -24.48
CA GLY A 145 -25.31 61.98 -24.33
C GLY A 145 -24.47 61.56 -23.12
N THR A 146 -23.23 62.07 -23.03
CA THR A 146 -22.31 61.71 -21.93
C THR A 146 -22.67 62.37 -20.60
N LEU A 147 -22.60 61.62 -19.50
CA LEU A 147 -22.77 62.07 -18.14
C LEU A 147 -21.41 62.31 -17.47
N SER A 148 -21.27 63.42 -16.74
CA SER A 148 -20.06 63.80 -16.00
C SER A 148 -20.41 64.44 -14.64
N GLY A 149 -19.43 64.55 -13.74
CA GLY A 149 -19.62 65.09 -12.38
C GLY A 149 -19.52 64.02 -11.29
N ASN A 150 -19.73 64.40 -10.02
CA ASN A 150 -19.49 63.54 -8.85
C ASN A 150 -20.63 63.56 -7.81
N SER A 151 -21.81 64.03 -8.18
CA SER A 151 -22.97 64.11 -7.28
C SER A 151 -23.60 62.73 -7.02
N LEU A 152 -24.37 62.57 -5.93
CA LEU A 152 -25.17 61.37 -5.67
C LEU A 152 -26.41 61.32 -6.57
N ILE A 153 -26.66 60.17 -7.21
CA ILE A 153 -27.89 59.85 -7.95
C ILE A 153 -28.70 58.87 -7.10
N GLU A 154 -29.95 59.19 -6.75
CA GLU A 154 -30.85 58.21 -6.12
C GLU A 154 -32.00 57.83 -7.06
N LEU A 155 -32.25 56.52 -7.25
CA LEU A 155 -33.28 56.04 -8.18
C LEU A 155 -34.45 55.42 -7.43
N TYR A 156 -35.62 56.07 -7.43
CA TYR A 156 -36.77 55.64 -6.64
C TYR A 156 -37.85 54.87 -7.41
N SER A 157 -38.23 55.11 -8.68
CA SER A 157 -39.20 54.22 -9.37
C SER A 157 -39.34 54.27 -10.91
N GLY A 158 -38.25 54.28 -11.68
CA GLY A 158 -38.27 54.10 -13.16
C GLY A 158 -37.05 53.30 -13.65
N ASP A 159 -36.97 53.00 -14.95
CA ASP A 159 -35.76 52.46 -15.59
C ASP A 159 -34.77 53.60 -15.89
N VAL A 160 -33.47 53.40 -15.69
CA VAL A 160 -32.43 54.36 -16.13
C VAL A 160 -31.54 53.73 -17.17
N THR A 161 -31.49 54.32 -18.35
CA THR A 161 -30.68 53.85 -19.48
C THR A 161 -29.53 54.80 -19.75
N PHE A 162 -28.31 54.27 -19.82
CA PHE A 162 -27.10 55.03 -20.20
C PHE A 162 -26.54 54.50 -21.51
N ASN A 163 -26.67 55.25 -22.61
CA ASN A 163 -26.29 54.81 -23.95
C ASN A 163 -24.91 55.32 -24.41
N ALA A 164 -24.23 56.15 -23.61
CA ALA A 164 -22.91 56.70 -23.91
C ALA A 164 -21.84 56.33 -22.87
N ALA A 165 -20.56 56.52 -23.22
CA ALA A 165 -19.45 56.44 -22.29
C ALA A 165 -19.46 57.65 -21.34
N ASN A 166 -19.47 57.40 -20.03
CA ASN A 166 -19.64 58.46 -19.03
C ASN A 166 -18.37 58.63 -18.18
N SER A 167 -18.06 59.89 -17.83
CA SER A 167 -16.99 60.24 -16.88
C SER A 167 -17.52 60.56 -15.48
N PHE A 168 -18.79 60.26 -15.23
CA PHE A 168 -19.44 60.42 -13.92
C PHE A 168 -18.79 59.52 -12.86
N SER A 169 -18.40 60.11 -11.74
CA SER A 169 -17.66 59.45 -10.65
C SER A 169 -18.37 59.52 -9.28
N GLY A 170 -19.63 59.94 -9.26
CA GLY A 170 -20.44 59.96 -8.05
C GLY A 170 -21.01 58.58 -7.68
N GLU A 171 -21.82 58.55 -6.63
CA GLU A 171 -22.58 57.35 -6.25
C GLU A 171 -23.91 57.28 -7.01
N LEU A 172 -24.27 56.09 -7.47
CA LEU A 172 -25.55 55.71 -8.07
C LEU A 172 -26.25 54.73 -7.13
N LEU A 173 -27.18 55.25 -6.34
CA LEU A 173 -27.92 54.51 -5.33
C LEU A 173 -29.31 54.10 -5.85
N VAL A 174 -29.53 52.80 -5.99
CA VAL A 174 -30.78 52.22 -6.52
C VAL A 174 -31.69 51.81 -5.37
N TYR A 175 -32.82 52.51 -5.20
CA TYR A 175 -33.77 52.28 -4.11
C TYR A 175 -34.81 51.18 -4.44
N PRO A 176 -35.43 50.62 -3.39
CA PRO A 176 -36.45 49.57 -3.39
C PRO A 176 -37.58 49.58 -4.43
N SER A 177 -37.87 50.71 -5.07
CA SER A 177 -39.01 50.88 -5.98
C SER A 177 -38.62 51.15 -7.43
N SER A 178 -37.31 51.20 -7.76
CA SER A 178 -36.74 51.32 -9.12
C SER A 178 -37.00 50.08 -9.98
N ARG A 179 -37.10 50.23 -11.31
CA ARG A 179 -37.31 49.12 -12.27
C ARG A 179 -36.01 48.52 -12.82
N GLY A 180 -34.91 49.29 -12.84
CA GLY A 180 -33.59 48.79 -13.21
C GLY A 180 -32.61 49.88 -13.68
N ILE A 181 -31.36 49.48 -13.93
CA ILE A 181 -30.39 50.24 -14.71
C ILE A 181 -30.09 49.43 -15.96
N THR A 182 -30.22 50.04 -17.14
CA THR A 182 -29.89 49.48 -18.44
C THR A 182 -28.63 50.15 -18.98
N LEU A 183 -27.62 49.35 -19.31
CA LEU A 183 -26.37 49.87 -19.89
C LEU A 183 -26.43 49.69 -21.41
N GLY A 184 -26.46 50.77 -22.17
CA GLY A 184 -26.32 50.79 -23.63
C GLY A 184 -24.87 50.95 -24.11
N HIS A 185 -23.92 51.15 -23.19
CA HIS A 185 -22.49 51.28 -23.49
C HIS A 185 -21.64 50.67 -22.37
N ALA A 186 -20.51 50.04 -22.72
CA ALA A 186 -19.64 49.36 -21.75
C ALA A 186 -19.13 50.28 -20.63
N ASN A 187 -18.72 51.50 -20.97
CA ASN A 187 -18.26 52.52 -20.02
C ASN A 187 -19.37 53.43 -19.48
N ALA A 188 -20.62 52.97 -19.41
CA ALA A 188 -21.74 53.77 -18.94
C ALA A 188 -21.62 54.17 -17.46
N VAL A 189 -21.00 53.33 -16.61
CA VAL A 189 -20.84 53.58 -15.16
C VAL A 189 -19.42 53.31 -14.67
N ALA A 190 -18.43 53.43 -15.56
CA ALA A 190 -17.06 52.96 -15.35
C ALA A 190 -16.29 53.65 -14.21
N ASN A 191 -16.72 54.83 -13.76
CA ASN A 191 -16.06 55.57 -12.67
C ASN A 191 -16.95 55.71 -11.42
N ALA A 192 -18.20 55.24 -11.48
CA ALA A 192 -19.21 55.45 -10.44
C ALA A 192 -19.19 54.35 -9.37
N LEU A 193 -19.53 54.70 -8.13
CA LEU A 193 -19.97 53.70 -7.13
C LEU A 193 -21.44 53.36 -7.42
N VAL A 194 -21.76 52.11 -7.70
CA VAL A 194 -23.13 51.66 -7.95
C VAL A 194 -23.59 50.82 -6.75
N THR A 195 -24.55 51.35 -5.99
CA THR A 195 -25.11 50.70 -4.79
C THR A 195 -26.53 50.19 -5.08
N VAL A 196 -26.74 48.87 -5.04
CA VAL A 196 -28.00 48.24 -5.46
C VAL A 196 -28.73 47.58 -4.27
N ASN A 197 -29.90 48.07 -3.86
CA ASN A 197 -30.51 47.69 -2.57
C ASN A 197 -31.85 46.90 -2.60
N ARG A 198 -32.44 46.49 -3.75
CA ARG A 198 -33.44 45.38 -3.89
C ARG A 198 -33.50 44.72 -5.28
N ASN A 199 -34.07 43.50 -5.35
CA ASN A 199 -34.20 42.49 -6.44
C ASN A 199 -34.73 42.90 -7.83
N MET A 200 -34.56 44.14 -8.28
CA MET A 200 -34.65 44.51 -9.71
C MET A 200 -33.40 45.29 -10.14
N GLY A 201 -32.25 44.90 -9.58
CA GLY A 201 -30.94 45.54 -9.71
C GLY A 201 -30.28 45.40 -11.09
N LEU A 202 -29.33 46.30 -11.39
CA LEU A 202 -28.54 46.45 -12.63
C LEU A 202 -28.69 45.27 -13.61
N ASN A 203 -29.51 45.46 -14.64
CA ASN A 203 -29.77 44.42 -15.64
C ASN A 203 -28.79 44.58 -16.81
N VAL A 204 -27.69 43.83 -16.77
CA VAL A 204 -26.69 43.77 -17.84
C VAL A 204 -27.16 42.92 -19.03
N THR A 205 -28.30 42.21 -18.91
CA THR A 205 -28.78 41.25 -19.92
C THR A 205 -29.60 41.88 -21.04
N ASP A 206 -30.20 43.05 -20.83
CA ASP A 206 -31.16 43.64 -21.80
C ASP A 206 -30.50 44.07 -23.11
N ASN A 207 -29.19 44.35 -23.10
CA ASN A 207 -28.43 44.75 -24.29
C ASN A 207 -27.28 43.80 -24.69
N ALA A 208 -27.00 42.76 -23.90
CA ALA A 208 -25.88 41.83 -24.12
C ALA A 208 -24.49 42.51 -24.26
N ILE A 209 -24.23 43.55 -23.47
CA ILE A 209 -22.98 44.34 -23.50
C ILE A 209 -22.15 44.06 -22.24
N ASP A 210 -20.83 43.89 -22.39
CA ASP A 210 -19.89 43.85 -21.27
C ASP A 210 -19.84 45.21 -20.56
N ALA A 211 -19.87 45.22 -19.22
CA ALA A 211 -20.01 46.43 -18.43
C ALA A 211 -18.76 46.73 -17.60
N ASN A 212 -18.30 47.98 -17.61
CA ASN A 212 -17.30 48.48 -16.69
C ASN A 212 -18.00 49.35 -15.64
N VAL A 213 -17.83 49.00 -14.37
CA VAL A 213 -18.43 49.64 -13.19
C VAL A 213 -17.29 50.13 -12.28
N GLY A 214 -17.36 51.38 -11.83
CA GLY A 214 -16.31 51.95 -10.96
C GLY A 214 -16.15 51.14 -9.67
N ALA A 215 -17.23 51.02 -8.89
CA ALA A 215 -17.32 50.15 -7.72
C ALA A 215 -18.75 49.60 -7.61
N LEU A 216 -18.91 48.39 -7.07
CA LEU A 216 -20.20 47.73 -6.94
C LEU A 216 -20.48 47.36 -5.48
N ALA A 217 -21.57 47.87 -4.92
CA ALA A 217 -21.99 47.59 -3.55
C ALA A 217 -23.49 47.31 -3.47
N GLY A 218 -23.94 46.81 -2.31
CA GLY A 218 -25.38 46.66 -2.00
C GLY A 218 -25.82 45.22 -1.77
N THR A 219 -27.12 45.00 -1.77
CA THR A 219 -27.80 43.77 -1.28
C THR A 219 -28.77 43.16 -2.29
N ALA A 220 -28.98 43.78 -3.44
CA ALA A 220 -29.89 43.31 -4.47
C ALA A 220 -29.27 42.25 -5.36
N ASN A 221 -30.08 41.28 -5.82
CA ASN A 221 -29.60 40.28 -6.78
C ASN A 221 -29.28 40.91 -8.16
N LEU A 222 -28.25 40.34 -8.82
CA LEU A 222 -27.78 40.71 -10.15
C LEU A 222 -27.79 39.49 -11.08
N ASN A 223 -28.09 39.72 -12.35
CA ASN A 223 -27.98 38.72 -13.40
C ASN A 223 -27.00 39.20 -14.47
N PHE A 224 -25.89 38.50 -14.61
CA PHE A 224 -24.86 38.83 -15.59
C PHE A 224 -25.18 38.27 -16.98
N GLY A 225 -26.18 37.40 -17.12
CA GLY A 225 -26.46 36.72 -18.38
C GLY A 225 -25.23 35.97 -18.86
N SER A 226 -24.71 36.34 -20.04
CA SER A 226 -23.46 35.82 -20.59
C SER A 226 -22.37 36.90 -20.74
N GLN A 227 -22.54 38.04 -20.08
CA GLN A 227 -21.71 39.24 -20.23
C GLN A 227 -20.58 39.27 -19.19
N THR A 228 -19.51 39.99 -19.48
CA THR A 228 -18.45 40.28 -18.50
C THR A 228 -18.75 41.59 -17.79
N VAL A 229 -18.68 41.58 -16.46
CA VAL A 229 -18.79 42.77 -15.61
C VAL A 229 -17.45 43.02 -14.94
N THR A 230 -16.81 44.14 -15.29
CA THR A 230 -15.57 44.62 -14.68
C THR A 230 -15.91 45.61 -13.57
N VAL A 231 -15.34 45.43 -12.38
CA VAL A 231 -15.60 46.27 -11.18
C VAL A 231 -14.29 46.73 -10.55
N GLY A 232 -14.31 47.86 -9.83
CA GLY A 232 -13.20 48.34 -9.00
C GLY A 232 -12.28 49.38 -9.65
N GLY A 233 -12.61 49.87 -10.85
CA GLY A 233 -11.83 50.89 -11.56
C GLY A 233 -11.72 52.26 -10.86
N ASN A 234 -12.44 52.49 -9.76
CA ASN A 234 -12.33 53.69 -8.94
C ASN A 234 -11.64 53.46 -7.58
N ASP A 235 -11.04 52.29 -7.38
CA ASP A 235 -10.23 51.94 -6.20
C ASP A 235 -10.98 51.99 -4.85
N LEU A 236 -12.31 51.95 -4.84
CA LEU A 236 -13.09 51.92 -3.59
C LEU A 236 -13.28 50.51 -3.04
N ASP A 237 -13.18 50.39 -1.72
CA ASP A 237 -13.58 49.17 -1.00
C ASP A 237 -15.10 49.01 -1.03
N THR A 238 -15.57 47.79 -1.25
CA THR A 238 -16.99 47.48 -1.41
C THR A 238 -17.40 46.20 -0.73
N VAL A 239 -18.67 46.17 -0.28
CA VAL A 239 -19.34 44.96 0.15
C VAL A 239 -20.58 44.78 -0.72
N TYR A 240 -20.67 43.63 -1.37
CA TYR A 240 -21.81 43.24 -2.17
C TYR A 240 -22.36 41.91 -1.65
N SER A 241 -23.58 41.97 -1.10
CA SER A 241 -24.25 40.86 -0.40
C SER A 241 -25.48 40.33 -1.15
N GLY A 242 -25.77 40.86 -2.35
CA GLY A 242 -26.82 40.30 -3.21
C GLY A 242 -26.34 39.09 -4.00
N ASP A 243 -27.27 38.26 -4.46
CA ASP A 243 -26.95 37.07 -5.24
C ASP A 243 -26.60 37.43 -6.68
N ILE A 244 -25.52 36.88 -7.22
CA ILE A 244 -25.15 36.95 -8.63
C ILE A 244 -25.63 35.67 -9.32
N SER A 245 -26.10 35.80 -10.56
CA SER A 245 -26.51 34.68 -11.40
C SER A 245 -26.05 34.86 -12.85
N GLY A 246 -26.01 33.76 -13.60
CA GLY A 246 -25.64 33.73 -15.02
C GLY A 246 -24.28 33.08 -15.29
N THR A 247 -23.95 32.94 -16.56
CA THR A 247 -22.69 32.34 -17.06
C THR A 247 -21.65 33.39 -17.44
N GLY A 248 -21.98 34.68 -17.30
CA GLY A 248 -21.09 35.81 -17.53
C GLY A 248 -19.94 35.89 -16.52
N ASN A 249 -18.90 36.68 -16.79
CA ASN A 249 -17.69 36.74 -15.95
C ASN A 249 -17.71 37.96 -15.01
N LEU A 250 -17.05 37.85 -13.85
CA LEU A 250 -16.71 38.99 -12.99
C LEU A 250 -15.21 39.28 -13.11
N VAL A 251 -14.84 40.53 -13.35
CA VAL A 251 -13.43 40.96 -13.39
C VAL A 251 -13.23 42.08 -12.36
N LYS A 252 -12.44 41.82 -11.31
CA LYS A 252 -12.07 42.81 -10.31
C LYS A 252 -10.75 43.48 -10.69
N VAL A 253 -10.76 44.80 -10.79
CA VAL A 253 -9.60 45.66 -11.11
C VAL A 253 -9.43 46.74 -10.05
N GLY A 254 -8.32 47.46 -10.07
CA GLY A 254 -8.04 48.55 -9.13
C GLY A 254 -7.74 48.09 -7.70
N GLY A 255 -7.32 49.04 -6.87
CA GLY A 255 -6.73 48.78 -5.55
C GLY A 255 -7.69 48.61 -4.38
N GLY A 256 -8.98 48.91 -4.56
CA GLY A 256 -9.98 48.71 -3.49
C GLY A 256 -10.34 47.24 -3.31
N ASP A 257 -10.73 46.82 -2.11
CA ASP A 257 -11.14 45.45 -1.82
C ASP A 257 -12.63 45.22 -2.11
N MET A 258 -13.00 44.03 -2.58
CA MET A 258 -14.42 43.65 -2.76
C MET A 258 -14.77 42.45 -1.88
N THR A 259 -15.73 42.61 -0.96
CA THR A 259 -16.30 41.48 -0.23
C THR A 259 -17.56 40.98 -0.94
N LEU A 260 -17.58 39.70 -1.33
CA LEU A 260 -18.75 39.02 -1.88
C LEU A 260 -19.42 38.18 -0.80
N SER A 261 -20.70 38.41 -0.52
CA SER A 261 -21.44 37.67 0.53
C SER A 261 -22.79 37.10 0.09
N GLY A 262 -23.17 37.26 -1.18
CA GLY A 262 -24.41 36.67 -1.73
C GLY A 262 -24.36 35.15 -1.85
N ASP A 263 -25.52 34.52 -2.05
CA ASP A 263 -25.62 33.11 -2.45
C ASP A 263 -25.53 33.01 -3.98
N ASN A 264 -24.30 32.84 -4.47
CA ASN A 264 -24.01 32.87 -5.90
C ASN A 264 -24.00 31.47 -6.53
N THR A 265 -24.79 30.53 -6.00
CA THR A 265 -24.85 29.14 -6.52
C THR A 265 -25.20 29.05 -8.02
N ASN A 266 -25.96 30.02 -8.55
CA ASN A 266 -26.33 30.10 -9.97
C ASN A 266 -25.39 30.97 -10.83
N PHE A 267 -24.28 31.43 -10.28
CA PHE A 267 -23.23 32.15 -10.99
C PHE A 267 -22.11 31.18 -11.33
N THR A 268 -21.91 30.89 -12.62
CA THR A 268 -20.97 29.85 -13.07
C THR A 268 -19.88 30.36 -13.99
N GLY A 269 -19.86 31.66 -14.32
CA GLY A 269 -18.78 32.22 -15.10
C GLY A 269 -17.50 32.37 -14.28
N THR A 270 -16.43 32.83 -14.93
CA THR A 270 -15.13 32.97 -14.27
C THR A 270 -15.06 34.25 -13.43
N VAL A 271 -14.29 34.21 -12.35
CA VAL A 271 -13.98 35.40 -11.54
C VAL A 271 -12.50 35.70 -11.66
N THR A 272 -12.15 36.81 -12.30
CA THR A 272 -10.75 37.23 -12.47
C THR A 272 -10.44 38.37 -11.52
N ILE A 273 -9.33 38.28 -10.78
CA ILE A 273 -8.84 39.33 -9.89
C ILE A 273 -7.51 39.85 -10.45
N GLY A 274 -7.43 41.16 -10.66
CA GLY A 274 -6.18 41.83 -11.05
C GLY A 274 -5.96 42.00 -12.55
N ASP A 275 -7.02 42.27 -13.32
CA ASP A 275 -6.89 42.53 -14.76
C ASP A 275 -6.64 44.03 -15.04
N GLY A 276 -5.37 44.46 -15.10
CA GLY A 276 -4.99 45.85 -15.35
C GLY A 276 -4.03 46.44 -14.30
N ALA A 277 -3.38 47.56 -14.64
CA ALA A 277 -2.17 48.14 -14.02
C ALA A 277 -1.99 47.98 -12.49
N PHE A 278 -0.76 47.58 -12.10
CA PHE A 278 0.06 47.74 -10.86
C PHE A 278 -0.56 48.00 -9.46
N LEU A 279 -1.86 48.23 -9.32
CA LEU A 279 -2.56 48.45 -8.05
C LEU A 279 -3.04 47.09 -7.52
N LEU A 280 -2.75 46.84 -6.24
CA LEU A 280 -3.12 45.61 -5.52
C LEU A 280 -4.50 45.80 -4.91
N GLY A 281 -5.44 44.90 -5.21
CA GLY A 281 -6.75 44.83 -4.58
C GLY A 281 -7.26 43.39 -4.58
N SER A 282 -8.14 43.07 -3.63
CA SER A 282 -8.56 41.69 -3.36
C SER A 282 -10.06 41.44 -3.59
N ILE A 283 -10.43 40.15 -3.63
CA ILE A 283 -11.78 39.70 -3.31
C ILE A 283 -11.75 38.94 -1.98
N THR A 284 -12.59 39.36 -1.03
CA THR A 284 -12.87 38.61 0.20
C THR A 284 -14.12 37.75 0.03
N ILE A 285 -14.02 36.45 0.30
CA ILE A 285 -15.15 35.50 0.29
C ILE A 285 -15.90 35.61 1.63
N GLY A 286 -17.02 36.33 1.63
CA GLY A 286 -17.82 36.63 2.83
C GLY A 286 -18.92 35.63 3.17
N SER A 287 -19.26 34.70 2.27
CA SER A 287 -20.25 33.62 2.50
C SER A 287 -19.82 32.32 1.78
N ASP A 288 -20.35 31.17 2.21
CA ASP A 288 -19.94 29.85 1.69
C ASP A 288 -20.24 29.68 0.20
N ASN A 289 -21.37 30.24 -0.24
CA ASN A 289 -21.85 30.17 -1.61
C ASN A 289 -21.37 31.32 -2.50
N ALA A 290 -20.51 32.22 -2.00
CA ALA A 290 -20.11 33.41 -2.75
C ALA A 290 -19.36 33.08 -4.06
N LEU A 291 -18.56 32.01 -4.08
CA LEU A 291 -17.75 31.59 -5.23
C LEU A 291 -17.75 30.06 -5.48
N VAL A 292 -18.70 29.35 -4.86
CA VAL A 292 -18.71 27.89 -4.74
C VAL A 292 -18.67 27.14 -6.07
N ASN A 293 -19.16 27.73 -7.16
CA ASN A 293 -19.16 27.11 -8.50
C ASN A 293 -18.24 27.81 -9.50
N ASN A 294 -17.50 28.83 -9.08
CA ASN A 294 -16.70 29.66 -9.98
C ASN A 294 -15.24 29.19 -10.03
N THR A 295 -14.67 29.18 -11.23
CA THR A 295 -13.21 29.17 -11.36
C THR A 295 -12.68 30.58 -11.14
N VAL A 296 -11.85 30.74 -10.11
CA VAL A 296 -11.24 32.01 -9.73
C VAL A 296 -9.84 32.10 -10.36
N ASN A 297 -9.53 33.20 -11.05
CA ASN A 297 -8.25 33.48 -11.68
C ASN A 297 -7.55 34.64 -10.96
N VAL A 298 -6.59 34.34 -10.10
CA VAL A 298 -5.90 35.32 -9.26
C VAL A 298 -4.62 35.79 -9.96
N ARG A 299 -4.49 37.10 -10.22
CA ARG A 299 -3.38 37.69 -11.00
C ARG A 299 -2.59 38.75 -10.24
N THR A 300 -2.99 39.12 -9.03
CA THR A 300 -2.35 40.12 -8.16
C THR A 300 -1.84 39.50 -6.86
N LEU A 301 -0.93 40.21 -6.18
CA LEU A 301 -0.57 39.89 -4.80
C LEU A 301 -1.78 40.15 -3.88
N ASP A 302 -2.00 39.29 -2.90
CA ASP A 302 -3.15 39.25 -1.98
C ASP A 302 -4.53 39.33 -2.67
N GLY A 303 -4.72 38.55 -3.75
CA GLY A 303 -5.90 38.70 -4.61
C GLY A 303 -7.16 38.03 -4.05
N LEU A 304 -7.04 36.99 -3.23
CA LEU A 304 -8.19 36.24 -2.69
C LEU A 304 -8.04 35.96 -1.19
N VAL A 305 -9.05 36.33 -0.39
CA VAL A 305 -9.02 36.27 1.08
C VAL A 305 -10.25 35.56 1.65
N MET A 306 -10.09 34.74 2.69
CA MET A 306 -11.21 34.05 3.37
C MET A 306 -11.84 34.95 4.44
N GLY A 307 -13.14 35.23 4.32
CA GLY A 307 -13.86 36.13 5.22
C GLY A 307 -14.31 35.47 6.53
N GLY A 308 -13.39 35.16 7.45
CA GLY A 308 -13.69 34.82 8.84
C GLY A 308 -14.26 33.41 9.10
N ALA A 309 -14.29 32.54 8.10
CA ALA A 309 -14.72 31.14 8.18
C ALA A 309 -14.06 30.34 7.04
N ASP A 310 -14.17 29.01 7.08
CA ASP A 310 -13.78 28.14 5.98
C ASP A 310 -14.64 28.42 4.73
N ARG A 311 -14.07 28.31 3.54
CA ARG A 311 -14.72 28.70 2.28
C ARG A 311 -14.50 27.68 1.18
N THR A 312 -15.44 27.64 0.23
CA THR A 312 -15.36 26.76 -0.95
C THR A 312 -15.41 27.57 -2.23
N ILE A 313 -14.59 27.19 -3.20
CA ILE A 313 -14.64 27.70 -4.58
C ILE A 313 -14.75 26.57 -5.60
N GLY A 314 -15.22 26.92 -6.80
CA GLY A 314 -15.31 25.99 -7.92
C GLY A 314 -13.94 25.47 -8.34
N GLY A 315 -13.05 26.36 -8.77
CA GLY A 315 -11.68 26.01 -9.19
C GLY A 315 -10.73 27.20 -9.04
N LEU A 316 -9.42 26.99 -9.18
CA LEU A 316 -8.41 28.03 -8.93
C LEU A 316 -7.33 28.06 -10.01
N THR A 317 -7.10 29.23 -10.58
CA THR A 317 -6.08 29.47 -11.61
C THR A 317 -5.33 30.77 -11.37
N GLY A 318 -4.24 30.99 -12.10
CA GLY A 318 -3.48 32.23 -12.07
C GLY A 318 -2.15 32.13 -11.33
N ASN A 319 -1.51 33.29 -11.11
CA ASN A 319 -0.16 33.42 -10.54
C ASN A 319 -0.08 34.45 -9.40
N GLY A 320 -1.22 34.93 -8.91
CA GLY A 320 -1.29 35.85 -7.77
C GLY A 320 -1.24 35.14 -6.42
N ASP A 321 -1.49 35.86 -5.33
CA ASP A 321 -1.46 35.26 -3.99
C ASP A 321 -2.88 35.02 -3.43
N VAL A 322 -3.03 33.95 -2.67
CA VAL A 322 -4.24 33.57 -1.94
C VAL A 322 -3.91 33.56 -0.45
N HIS A 323 -4.59 34.40 0.32
CA HIS A 323 -4.39 34.53 1.77
C HIS A 323 -5.39 33.65 2.55
N LEU A 324 -4.89 32.52 3.02
CA LEU A 324 -5.60 31.53 3.82
C LEU A 324 -5.67 31.97 5.29
N THR A 325 -6.65 32.81 5.63
CA THR A 325 -6.97 33.10 7.04
C THR A 325 -7.67 31.92 7.73
N HIS A 326 -8.33 31.08 6.94
CA HIS A 326 -9.12 29.89 7.28
C HIS A 326 -8.96 28.85 6.15
N SER A 327 -9.63 27.71 6.24
CA SER A 327 -9.55 26.65 5.22
C SER A 327 -10.17 27.10 3.90
N LEU A 328 -9.52 26.79 2.78
CA LEU A 328 -10.07 26.98 1.43
C LEU A 328 -10.22 25.63 0.72
N SER A 329 -11.45 25.23 0.44
CA SER A 329 -11.78 24.06 -0.37
C SER A 329 -11.84 24.45 -1.85
N VAL A 330 -11.06 23.76 -2.69
CA VAL A 330 -10.94 24.04 -4.13
C VAL A 330 -11.31 22.81 -4.95
N GLY A 331 -12.12 22.99 -5.98
CA GLY A 331 -12.46 21.94 -6.95
C GLY A 331 -13.93 21.54 -6.99
N ASN A 332 -14.82 22.29 -6.31
CA ASN A 332 -16.25 21.96 -6.25
C ASN A 332 -16.95 21.94 -7.63
N ASN A 333 -16.37 22.58 -8.65
CA ASN A 333 -16.88 22.50 -10.03
C ASN A 333 -16.30 21.34 -10.86
N ASN A 334 -15.54 20.43 -10.22
CA ASN A 334 -14.92 19.25 -10.82
C ASN A 334 -14.00 19.51 -12.02
N SER A 335 -13.53 20.75 -12.18
CA SER A 335 -12.67 21.13 -13.31
C SER A 335 -11.20 20.95 -12.98
N ASP A 336 -10.41 20.54 -13.97
CA ASP A 336 -8.95 20.58 -13.88
C ASP A 336 -8.46 22.03 -13.92
N THR A 337 -7.64 22.43 -12.95
CA THR A 337 -7.15 23.80 -12.81
C THR A 337 -5.67 23.83 -12.41
N ASN A 338 -4.96 24.87 -12.86
CA ASN A 338 -3.54 25.07 -12.60
C ASN A 338 -3.30 26.42 -11.95
N PHE A 339 -2.69 26.40 -10.76
CA PHE A 339 -2.32 27.56 -9.98
C PHE A 339 -0.79 27.62 -9.78
N GLY A 340 -0.18 28.65 -10.37
CA GLY A 340 1.25 28.94 -10.25
C GLY A 340 1.59 30.01 -9.21
N GLY A 341 0.57 30.53 -8.52
CA GLY A 341 0.68 31.58 -7.51
C GLY A 341 1.07 31.08 -6.12
N THR A 342 0.99 31.96 -5.11
CA THR A 342 1.39 31.63 -3.73
C THR A 342 0.18 31.47 -2.82
N PHE A 343 0.21 30.48 -1.93
CA PHE A 343 -0.67 30.40 -0.77
C PHE A 343 0.07 30.84 0.50
N GLU A 344 -0.52 31.72 1.29
CA GLU A 344 0.05 32.20 2.56
C GLU A 344 -1.00 32.26 3.67
N GLY A 345 -0.58 32.40 4.93
CA GLY A 345 -1.47 32.53 6.08
C GLY A 345 -1.39 31.35 7.05
N VAL A 346 -2.40 31.22 7.92
CA VAL A 346 -2.45 30.17 8.97
C VAL A 346 -3.51 29.10 8.69
N GLY A 347 -4.36 29.30 7.69
CA GLY A 347 -5.38 28.37 7.26
C GLY A 347 -4.83 27.20 6.45
N SER A 348 -5.72 26.31 6.04
CA SER A 348 -5.42 25.09 5.31
C SER A 348 -5.93 25.15 3.86
N LEU A 349 -5.38 24.29 3.01
CA LEU A 349 -5.87 24.03 1.66
C LEU A 349 -6.60 22.69 1.65
N GLU A 350 -7.82 22.63 1.14
CA GLU A 350 -8.55 21.38 0.94
C GLU A 350 -8.83 21.16 -0.55
N LYS A 351 -8.46 20.00 -1.06
CA LYS A 351 -8.77 19.57 -2.42
C LYS A 351 -10.06 18.74 -2.42
N VAL A 352 -11.09 19.26 -3.09
CA VAL A 352 -12.42 18.63 -3.22
C VAL A 352 -12.80 18.44 -4.70
N GLY A 353 -13.83 17.64 -4.95
CA GLY A 353 -14.34 17.33 -6.29
C GLY A 353 -13.37 16.50 -7.15
N THR A 354 -13.86 15.97 -8.26
CA THR A 354 -13.15 14.94 -9.04
C THR A 354 -12.02 15.48 -9.94
N GLY A 355 -11.92 16.81 -10.11
CA GLY A 355 -10.92 17.44 -10.96
C GLY A 355 -9.51 17.41 -10.36
N THR A 356 -8.52 17.80 -11.15
CA THR A 356 -7.12 17.95 -10.77
C THR A 356 -6.80 19.40 -10.42
N LEU A 357 -6.16 19.64 -9.28
CA LEU A 357 -5.55 20.94 -8.97
C LEU A 357 -4.03 20.79 -9.08
N THR A 358 -3.42 21.43 -10.06
CA THR A 358 -1.96 21.48 -10.19
C THR A 358 -1.43 22.72 -9.48
N VAL A 359 -0.57 22.53 -8.47
CA VAL A 359 0.06 23.62 -7.68
C VAL A 359 1.56 23.65 -7.92
N THR A 360 2.01 24.69 -8.63
CA THR A 360 3.42 24.87 -9.02
C THR A 360 4.11 26.08 -8.39
N GLY A 361 3.38 26.83 -7.54
CA GLY A 361 3.88 27.97 -6.79
C GLY A 361 5.13 27.65 -5.96
N PHE A 362 6.09 28.58 -5.92
CA PHE A 362 7.41 28.33 -5.35
C PHE A 362 7.53 28.64 -3.86
N SER A 363 6.63 29.45 -3.29
CA SER A 363 6.80 30.08 -1.97
C SER A 363 5.60 29.89 -1.03
N ASN A 364 4.83 28.81 -1.18
CA ASN A 364 3.67 28.61 -0.32
C ASN A 364 4.10 28.48 1.15
N SER A 365 3.42 29.17 2.06
CA SER A 365 3.82 29.32 3.47
C SER A 365 2.68 29.09 4.45
N TYR A 366 1.51 28.65 3.96
CA TYR A 366 0.37 28.34 4.81
C TYR A 366 0.66 27.20 5.77
N SER A 367 0.33 27.37 7.05
CA SER A 367 0.70 26.41 8.11
C SER A 367 -0.44 25.49 8.56
N GLY A 368 -1.67 25.70 8.09
CA GLY A 368 -2.82 24.87 8.47
C GLY A 368 -2.84 23.46 7.87
N GLY A 369 -1.90 23.13 6.97
CA GLY A 369 -1.81 21.83 6.30
C GLY A 369 -2.65 21.73 5.02
N THR A 370 -2.60 20.56 4.40
CA THR A 370 -3.29 20.24 3.14
C THR A 370 -4.18 19.01 3.34
N ALA A 371 -5.45 19.09 2.98
CA ALA A 371 -6.39 17.97 3.00
C ALA A 371 -6.79 17.54 1.58
N LEU A 372 -6.90 16.24 1.35
CA LEU A 372 -7.22 15.61 0.06
C LEU A 372 -8.51 14.81 0.21
N THR A 373 -9.64 15.45 -0.03
CA THR A 373 -10.97 14.86 0.15
C THR A 373 -11.47 14.17 -1.11
N ASP A 374 -11.15 14.68 -2.30
CA ASP A 374 -11.47 14.02 -3.59
C ASP A 374 -10.58 14.54 -4.73
N GLY A 375 -10.51 13.78 -5.83
CA GLY A 375 -9.73 14.12 -7.01
C GLY A 375 -8.22 14.09 -6.77
N ILE A 376 -7.48 14.89 -7.55
CA ILE A 376 -6.01 14.85 -7.56
C ILE A 376 -5.44 16.23 -7.21
N LEU A 377 -4.50 16.28 -6.26
CA LEU A 377 -3.60 17.42 -6.08
C LEU A 377 -2.24 17.08 -6.70
N GLU A 378 -1.86 17.78 -7.75
CA GLU A 378 -0.55 17.63 -8.39
C GLU A 378 0.45 18.66 -7.86
N VAL A 379 1.62 18.20 -7.45
CA VAL A 379 2.70 19.04 -6.90
C VAL A 379 4.07 18.67 -7.47
N ASN A 380 4.92 19.66 -7.68
CA ASN A 380 6.27 19.50 -8.23
C ASN A 380 7.39 19.77 -7.21
N ARG A 381 7.07 19.94 -5.93
CA ARG A 381 8.04 20.22 -4.86
C ARG A 381 7.36 20.12 -3.50
N ASN A 382 8.16 19.88 -2.45
CA ASN A 382 7.69 19.85 -1.07
C ASN A 382 6.98 21.16 -0.65
N ASN A 383 7.49 22.31 -1.08
CA ASN A 383 6.91 23.60 -0.70
C ASN A 383 5.53 23.86 -1.33
N SER A 384 5.10 23.12 -2.37
CA SER A 384 3.75 23.27 -2.90
C SER A 384 2.67 22.92 -1.85
N LEU A 385 3.03 22.12 -0.84
CA LEU A 385 2.17 21.62 0.23
C LEU A 385 2.13 22.53 1.49
N GLY A 386 2.67 23.75 1.41
CA GLY A 386 2.61 24.75 2.50
C GLY A 386 3.86 24.79 3.38
N ASP A 387 3.75 25.16 4.66
CA ASP A 387 4.84 25.15 5.65
C ASP A 387 5.03 23.74 6.26
N ALA A 388 6.27 23.27 6.44
CA ALA A 388 6.59 21.87 6.82
C ALA A 388 5.93 21.37 8.12
N SER A 389 5.44 22.27 8.97
CA SER A 389 4.66 21.92 10.17
C SER A 389 3.22 21.46 9.87
N GLY A 390 2.68 21.81 8.70
CA GLY A 390 1.36 21.38 8.24
C GLY A 390 1.38 19.97 7.64
N SER A 391 0.49 19.09 8.12
CA SER A 391 0.34 17.72 7.61
C SER A 391 -0.33 17.67 6.24
N VAL A 392 -0.15 16.54 5.54
CA VAL A 392 -0.97 16.16 4.39
C VAL A 392 -1.97 15.10 4.85
N THR A 393 -3.26 15.42 4.81
CA THR A 393 -4.35 14.55 5.27
C THR A 393 -5.08 13.94 4.08
N PHE A 394 -5.25 12.62 4.04
CA PHE A 394 -5.97 11.89 3.01
C PHE A 394 -7.35 11.48 3.51
N ASN A 395 -8.39 12.01 2.86
CA ASN A 395 -9.80 11.71 3.10
C ASN A 395 -10.47 11.19 1.80
N GLY A 396 -9.75 10.41 0.99
CA GLY A 396 -10.23 9.84 -0.28
C GLY A 396 -9.57 10.39 -1.55
N GLY A 397 -8.82 11.49 -1.45
CA GLY A 397 -8.11 12.09 -2.59
C GLY A 397 -6.75 11.46 -2.91
N THR A 398 -6.16 11.89 -4.03
CA THR A 398 -4.83 11.47 -4.48
C THR A 398 -3.83 12.64 -4.42
N LEU A 399 -2.65 12.40 -3.86
CA LEU A 399 -1.49 13.29 -4.05
C LEU A 399 -0.67 12.76 -5.22
N SER A 400 -0.43 13.60 -6.23
CA SER A 400 0.41 13.28 -7.38
C SER A 400 1.69 14.10 -7.37
N ALA A 401 2.84 13.44 -7.18
CA ALA A 401 4.16 14.03 -7.27
C ALA A 401 4.66 13.96 -8.72
N ILE A 402 4.81 15.14 -9.34
CA ILE A 402 5.21 15.28 -10.75
C ILE A 402 6.69 15.72 -10.94
N ASP A 403 7.46 15.74 -9.85
CA ASP A 403 8.91 16.00 -9.80
C ASP A 403 9.47 15.37 -8.52
N SER A 404 10.77 15.15 -8.45
CA SER A 404 11.43 14.50 -7.32
C SER A 404 11.63 15.44 -6.13
N PHE A 405 11.19 15.04 -4.94
CA PHE A 405 11.45 15.78 -3.70
C PHE A 405 11.33 14.93 -2.43
N THR A 406 11.95 15.41 -1.36
CA THR A 406 11.85 14.88 0.00
C THR A 406 10.94 15.76 0.86
N THR A 407 10.19 15.15 1.77
CA THR A 407 9.35 15.84 2.75
C THR A 407 9.52 15.26 4.15
N GLU A 408 9.57 16.16 5.14
CA GLU A 408 9.56 15.86 6.58
C GLU A 408 8.16 16.11 7.19
N ARG A 409 7.14 16.40 6.37
CA ARG A 409 5.77 16.64 6.83
C ARG A 409 5.10 15.33 7.22
N PRO A 410 4.29 15.28 8.29
CA PRO A 410 3.46 14.11 8.56
C PRO A 410 2.44 13.87 7.44
N PHE A 411 2.27 12.60 7.06
CA PHE A 411 1.21 12.15 6.15
C PHE A 411 0.19 11.40 7.00
N ASP A 412 -1.06 11.84 6.99
CA ASP A 412 -2.13 11.34 7.84
C ASP A 412 -3.26 10.79 6.97
N PHE A 413 -3.68 9.54 7.19
CA PHE A 413 -4.81 8.94 6.48
C PHE A 413 -6.05 8.86 7.38
N ALA A 414 -6.22 9.75 8.36
CA ALA A 414 -7.18 9.69 9.47
C ALA A 414 -8.63 9.22 9.20
N ASP A 415 -9.20 9.33 8.00
CA ASP A 415 -10.57 8.87 7.73
C ASP A 415 -10.63 7.37 7.36
N ALA A 416 -11.31 6.58 8.20
CA ALA A 416 -11.47 5.13 8.05
C ALA A 416 -12.47 4.71 6.95
N SER A 417 -13.09 5.64 6.24
CA SER A 417 -14.18 5.33 5.29
C SER A 417 -13.79 5.36 3.81
N VAL A 418 -12.60 5.87 3.45
CA VAL A 418 -12.18 6.05 2.05
C VAL A 418 -10.66 5.95 1.86
N ASP A 419 -10.22 5.26 0.81
CA ASP A 419 -8.81 5.02 0.52
C ASP A 419 -8.08 6.28 0.03
N GLY A 420 -6.91 6.57 0.59
CA GLY A 420 -6.01 7.61 0.09
C GLY A 420 -4.99 7.05 -0.90
N ALA A 421 -4.59 7.85 -1.90
CA ALA A 421 -3.62 7.41 -2.90
C ALA A 421 -2.40 8.34 -3.03
N LEU A 422 -1.23 7.73 -3.19
CA LEU A 422 0.00 8.37 -3.60
C LEU A 422 0.32 7.97 -5.05
N HIS A 423 0.49 8.97 -5.91
CA HIS A 423 0.89 8.79 -7.30
C HIS A 423 2.23 9.49 -7.53
N VAL A 424 3.26 8.74 -7.93
CA VAL A 424 4.55 9.30 -8.34
C VAL A 424 4.73 9.02 -9.83
N ILE A 425 4.97 10.05 -10.63
CA ILE A 425 5.12 9.86 -12.08
C ILE A 425 6.42 9.12 -12.42
N ALA A 426 6.47 8.51 -13.61
CA ALA A 426 7.62 7.75 -14.08
C ALA A 426 8.93 8.56 -14.02
N GLY A 427 9.97 7.96 -13.43
CA GLY A 427 11.30 8.57 -13.33
C GLY A 427 11.51 9.50 -12.13
N GLU A 428 10.43 9.86 -11.43
CA GLU A 428 10.50 10.73 -10.25
C GLU A 428 10.49 9.95 -8.94
N THR A 429 10.96 10.58 -7.86
CA THR A 429 11.00 10.02 -6.51
C THR A 429 10.35 10.95 -5.49
N LEU A 430 9.33 10.45 -4.79
CA LEU A 430 8.81 11.08 -3.57
C LEU A 430 9.40 10.37 -2.35
N GLN A 431 10.14 11.08 -1.51
CA GLN A 431 10.67 10.54 -0.26
C GLN A 431 9.98 11.18 0.96
N ILE A 432 9.46 10.36 1.86
CA ILE A 432 8.80 10.77 3.11
C ILE A 432 9.69 10.35 4.28
N ASP A 433 10.33 11.32 4.93
CA ASP A 433 11.27 11.11 6.05
C ASP A 433 10.58 11.13 7.43
N SER A 434 9.31 11.51 7.46
CA SER A 434 8.48 11.67 8.65
C SER A 434 7.61 10.46 8.96
N GLU A 435 6.91 10.51 10.09
CA GLU A 435 5.92 9.50 10.39
C GLU A 435 4.72 9.55 9.43
N ILE A 436 4.33 8.39 8.91
CA ILE A 436 3.06 8.21 8.21
C ILE A 436 2.08 7.59 9.20
N ILE A 437 1.00 8.31 9.47
CA ILE A 437 -0.02 8.02 10.48
C ILE A 437 -1.23 7.40 9.81
N GLY A 438 -1.59 6.19 10.22
CA GLY A 438 -2.76 5.46 9.73
C GLY A 438 -3.68 4.99 10.83
N ALA A 439 -4.91 4.63 10.44
CA ALA A 439 -5.82 3.83 11.25
C ALA A 439 -5.97 2.42 10.64
N SER A 440 -6.36 1.46 11.50
CA SER A 440 -6.33 0.03 11.19
C SER A 440 -7.20 -0.39 10.00
N ASP A 441 -8.14 0.45 9.56
CA ASP A 441 -9.03 0.15 8.44
C ASP A 441 -8.59 0.86 7.14
N ASN A 442 -7.48 1.60 7.17
CA ASN A 442 -7.11 2.48 6.05
C ASN A 442 -6.23 1.75 5.04
N HIS A 443 -6.42 2.08 3.77
CA HIS A 443 -5.58 1.61 2.67
C HIS A 443 -4.68 2.74 2.17
N LEU A 444 -3.36 2.51 2.20
CA LEU A 444 -2.43 3.34 1.42
C LEU A 444 -2.27 2.71 0.04
N ARG A 445 -2.86 3.36 -0.97
CA ARG A 445 -2.72 2.96 -2.38
C ARG A 445 -1.56 3.69 -3.04
N ILE A 446 -0.75 2.96 -3.80
CA ILE A 446 0.36 3.49 -4.59
C ILE A 446 0.11 3.16 -6.06
N ASP A 447 -0.07 4.21 -6.87
CA ASP A 447 -0.53 4.11 -8.27
C ASP A 447 0.43 4.72 -9.28
N GLY A 448 1.52 5.29 -8.78
CA GLY A 448 2.59 5.79 -9.59
C GLY A 448 3.43 4.69 -10.21
N THR A 449 4.05 5.01 -11.35
CA THR A 449 5.13 4.21 -11.96
C THR A 449 6.51 4.69 -11.53
N GLY A 450 6.59 5.79 -10.79
CA GLY A 450 7.82 6.30 -10.17
C GLY A 450 8.19 5.57 -8.88
N THR A 451 9.05 6.21 -8.09
CA THR A 451 9.55 5.67 -6.82
C THR A 451 8.92 6.38 -5.63
N LEU A 452 8.31 5.62 -4.71
CA LEU A 452 7.92 6.13 -3.39
C LEU A 452 8.91 5.58 -2.35
N VAL A 453 9.56 6.47 -1.60
CA VAL A 453 10.46 6.10 -0.49
C VAL A 453 9.80 6.42 0.83
N LEU A 454 9.57 5.39 1.65
CA LEU A 454 9.14 5.51 3.04
C LEU A 454 10.39 5.40 3.92
N ALA A 455 10.90 6.53 4.39
CA ALA A 455 12.13 6.61 5.20
C ALA A 455 11.86 6.86 6.69
N GLY A 456 10.70 7.44 7.04
CA GLY A 456 10.25 7.58 8.42
C GLY A 456 9.48 6.36 8.93
N ASN A 457 9.24 6.33 10.25
CA ASN A 457 8.43 5.27 10.87
C ASN A 457 6.99 5.33 10.34
N SER A 458 6.41 4.21 9.96
CA SER A 458 5.04 4.19 9.43
C SER A 458 4.19 3.28 10.30
N ASN A 459 3.20 3.84 11.00
CA ASN A 459 2.40 3.11 11.97
C ASN A 459 0.91 3.26 11.65
N GLY A 460 0.20 2.13 11.69
CA GLY A 460 -1.24 2.14 11.92
C GLY A 460 -2.12 1.88 10.72
N PHE A 461 -1.62 1.76 9.49
CA PHE A 461 -2.47 1.45 8.32
C PHE A 461 -2.99 0.01 8.34
N GLY A 462 -4.17 -0.18 7.79
CA GLY A 462 -4.75 -1.51 7.56
C GLY A 462 -4.05 -2.26 6.43
N THR A 463 -3.86 -1.58 5.29
CA THR A 463 -3.15 -2.15 4.14
C THR A 463 -2.25 -1.15 3.42
N LEU A 464 -1.32 -1.71 2.66
CA LEU A 464 -0.41 -1.03 1.75
C LEU A 464 -0.44 -1.76 0.41
N HIS A 465 -0.96 -1.10 -0.63
CA HIS A 465 -1.15 -1.68 -1.96
C HIS A 465 -0.29 -0.95 -2.98
N ASN A 466 0.76 -1.61 -3.48
CA ASN A 466 1.55 -1.15 -4.60
C ASN A 466 1.09 -1.83 -5.90
N SER A 467 0.34 -1.09 -6.71
CA SER A 467 -0.29 -1.60 -7.94
C SER A 467 -0.07 -0.71 -9.17
N GLY A 468 0.63 0.41 -9.02
CA GLY A 468 0.88 1.37 -10.10
C GLY A 468 1.91 0.96 -11.14
N GLY A 469 2.66 -0.11 -10.91
CA GLY A 469 3.84 -0.48 -11.72
C GLY A 469 5.12 0.25 -11.31
N GLY A 470 5.12 0.95 -10.19
CA GLY A 470 6.25 1.70 -9.64
C GLY A 470 7.09 0.93 -8.63
N HIS A 471 8.09 1.61 -8.08
CA HIS A 471 8.97 1.08 -7.02
C HIS A 471 8.58 1.65 -5.67
N LEU A 472 8.29 0.78 -4.71
CA LEU A 472 8.16 1.14 -3.30
C LEU A 472 9.46 0.79 -2.57
N ASN A 473 10.09 1.78 -1.95
CA ASN A 473 11.28 1.61 -1.13
C ASN A 473 10.95 1.87 0.34
N VAL A 474 11.02 0.85 1.19
CA VAL A 474 10.92 1.01 2.65
C VAL A 474 12.34 0.99 3.24
N SER A 475 12.76 2.12 3.80
CA SER A 475 14.14 2.37 4.25
C SER A 475 14.20 3.27 5.51
N GLY A 476 15.40 3.61 5.99
CA GLY A 476 15.59 4.57 7.08
C GLY A 476 15.91 3.95 8.45
N ALA A 477 16.68 4.67 9.28
CA ALA A 477 17.16 4.19 10.58
C ALA A 477 16.01 4.11 11.59
N GLY A 478 15.58 2.89 11.93
CA GLY A 478 14.52 2.65 12.91
C GLY A 478 13.11 2.49 12.33
N GLY A 479 12.96 2.61 11.00
CA GLY A 479 11.71 2.47 10.26
C GLY A 479 11.04 1.13 10.51
N LYS A 480 10.08 1.09 11.44
CA LYS A 480 9.14 -0.03 11.61
C LYS A 480 7.89 0.29 10.82
N LEU A 481 7.72 -0.32 9.65
CA LEU A 481 6.43 -0.26 8.95
C LEU A 481 5.52 -1.30 9.61
N ASN A 482 4.60 -0.83 10.45
CA ASN A 482 3.63 -1.67 11.14
C ASN A 482 2.27 -1.58 10.45
N LEU A 483 1.84 -2.68 9.86
CA LEU A 483 0.51 -2.82 9.25
C LEU A 483 -0.39 -3.56 10.25
N SER A 484 -1.46 -2.91 10.71
CA SER A 484 -2.21 -3.32 11.91
C SER A 484 -3.71 -3.64 11.72
N GLY A 485 -4.19 -3.67 10.47
CA GLY A 485 -5.61 -3.96 10.15
C GLY A 485 -5.95 -5.43 10.01
N ASP A 486 -7.25 -5.75 10.04
CA ASP A 486 -7.80 -7.10 9.78
C ASP A 486 -8.08 -7.32 8.27
N ALA A 487 -7.13 -6.92 7.42
CA ALA A 487 -7.30 -7.00 5.97
C ALA A 487 -6.63 -8.25 5.38
N ALA A 488 -7.36 -8.97 4.51
CA ALA A 488 -6.88 -10.20 3.88
C ALA A 488 -5.55 -10.07 3.10
N ASN A 489 -5.22 -8.85 2.64
CA ASN A 489 -4.02 -8.49 1.90
C ASN A 489 -3.43 -7.20 2.50
N ALA A 490 -2.71 -7.34 3.62
CA ALA A 490 -2.15 -6.20 4.34
C ALA A 490 -0.97 -5.57 3.57
N PHE A 491 -0.09 -6.38 2.97
CA PHE A 491 0.96 -5.88 2.08
C PHE A 491 0.82 -6.52 0.70
N PHE A 492 0.44 -5.73 -0.29
CA PHE A 492 0.11 -6.20 -1.63
C PHE A 492 0.98 -5.55 -2.68
N VAL A 493 1.66 -6.35 -3.49
CA VAL A 493 2.45 -5.88 -4.64
C VAL A 493 1.95 -6.61 -5.88
N SER A 494 1.57 -5.89 -6.92
CA SER A 494 0.92 -6.49 -8.09
C SER A 494 1.32 -5.88 -9.42
N GLY A 495 1.00 -6.58 -10.52
CA GLY A 495 1.35 -6.14 -11.86
C GLY A 495 2.86 -6.16 -12.06
N ASP A 496 3.44 -5.09 -12.61
CA ASP A 496 4.89 -4.94 -12.76
C ASP A 496 5.52 -4.15 -11.59
N SER A 497 4.78 -3.97 -10.49
CA SER A 497 5.23 -3.18 -9.34
C SER A 497 6.35 -3.89 -8.58
N THR A 498 7.24 -3.12 -7.98
CA THR A 498 8.36 -3.64 -7.20
C THR A 498 8.37 -3.03 -5.81
N ALA A 499 8.83 -3.79 -4.82
CA ALA A 499 9.02 -3.30 -3.46
C ALA A 499 10.38 -3.75 -2.91
N THR A 500 11.05 -2.89 -2.15
CA THR A 500 12.31 -3.19 -1.48
C THR A 500 12.23 -2.80 -0.01
N ILE A 501 12.56 -3.75 0.88
CA ILE A 501 12.76 -3.52 2.32
C ILE A 501 14.28 -3.51 2.55
N GLN A 502 14.83 -2.39 3.01
CA GLN A 502 16.28 -2.26 3.13
C GLN A 502 16.74 -1.39 4.29
N ASN A 503 18.06 -1.26 4.45
CA ASN A 503 18.70 -0.40 5.45
C ASN A 503 18.33 -0.72 6.91
N GLY A 504 18.13 -2.01 7.24
CA GLY A 504 17.87 -2.45 8.61
C GLY A 504 16.42 -2.26 9.07
N VAL A 505 15.50 -2.10 8.12
CA VAL A 505 14.06 -1.90 8.37
C VAL A 505 13.36 -3.20 8.74
N THR A 506 12.46 -3.15 9.71
CA THR A 506 11.52 -4.25 9.96
C THR A 506 10.14 -3.87 9.48
N VAL A 507 9.58 -4.63 8.54
CA VAL A 507 8.15 -4.56 8.18
C VAL A 507 7.42 -5.63 8.97
N THR A 508 6.44 -5.24 9.79
CA THR A 508 5.65 -6.17 10.60
C THR A 508 4.17 -6.04 10.28
N LEU A 509 3.55 -7.17 9.94
CA LEU A 509 2.10 -7.27 9.81
C LEU A 509 1.54 -7.80 11.14
N THR A 510 0.99 -6.90 11.95
CA THR A 510 0.30 -7.22 13.21
C THR A 510 -1.21 -7.33 12.95
N GLY A 511 -1.88 -8.40 13.37
CA GLY A 511 -3.33 -8.55 13.15
C GLY A 511 -3.82 -9.95 13.51
N ASN A 512 -5.12 -10.16 13.54
CA ASN A 512 -5.70 -11.40 14.06
C ASN A 512 -5.20 -12.63 13.27
N SER A 513 -4.70 -13.63 14.02
CA SER A 513 -4.01 -14.82 13.54
C SER A 513 -4.68 -15.44 12.29
N GLY A 514 -4.05 -15.26 11.12
CA GLY A 514 -4.36 -16.01 9.89
C GLY A 514 -5.04 -15.27 8.74
N VAL A 515 -5.44 -14.00 8.89
CA VAL A 515 -6.06 -13.21 7.79
C VAL A 515 -5.04 -12.33 7.05
N ASN A 516 -4.11 -11.70 7.79
CA ASN A 516 -3.13 -10.80 7.18
C ASN A 516 -2.09 -11.56 6.36
N ARG A 517 -1.89 -11.10 5.13
CA ARG A 517 -0.94 -11.70 4.20
C ARG A 517 -0.12 -10.66 3.47
N THR A 518 1.12 -11.02 3.19
CA THR A 518 1.89 -10.45 2.11
C THR A 518 1.53 -11.21 0.83
N VAL A 519 1.10 -10.51 -0.21
CA VAL A 519 0.66 -11.14 -1.47
C VAL A 519 1.37 -10.47 -2.64
N LEU A 520 2.01 -11.28 -3.49
CA LEU A 520 2.60 -10.85 -4.75
C LEU A 520 1.88 -11.51 -5.93
N THR A 521 1.39 -10.72 -6.89
CA THR A 521 0.74 -11.21 -8.11
C THR A 521 1.27 -10.53 -9.38
N GLY A 522 1.01 -11.11 -10.55
CA GLY A 522 1.56 -10.59 -11.82
C GLY A 522 3.06 -10.85 -11.94
N ASN A 523 3.83 -9.84 -12.33
CA ASN A 523 5.30 -9.83 -12.38
C ASN A 523 5.92 -9.10 -11.18
N ALA A 524 5.18 -9.02 -10.07
CA ALA A 524 5.60 -8.27 -8.90
C ALA A 524 6.89 -8.84 -8.30
N VAL A 525 7.78 -7.95 -7.86
CA VAL A 525 9.02 -8.32 -7.16
C VAL A 525 9.06 -7.69 -5.79
N LEU A 526 9.30 -8.49 -4.75
CA LEU A 526 9.62 -8.01 -3.40
C LEU A 526 11.05 -8.41 -3.06
N SER A 527 11.87 -7.43 -2.71
CA SER A 527 13.24 -7.65 -2.24
C SER A 527 13.38 -7.29 -0.77
N VAL A 528 14.05 -8.14 0.01
CA VAL A 528 14.46 -7.86 1.39
C VAL A 528 15.99 -7.88 1.45
N GLU A 529 16.59 -6.72 1.68
CA GLU A 529 18.02 -6.48 1.43
C GLU A 529 18.74 -5.87 2.62
N GLY A 530 19.90 -6.43 2.97
CA GLY A 530 20.79 -5.83 3.95
C GLY A 530 20.58 -6.36 5.37
N VAL A 531 21.66 -6.30 6.16
CA VAL A 531 21.67 -6.75 7.56
C VAL A 531 20.60 -6.02 8.38
N GLY A 532 19.76 -6.80 9.07
CA GLY A 532 18.69 -6.30 9.94
C GLY A 532 17.39 -5.98 9.21
N SER A 533 17.38 -6.02 7.87
CA SER A 533 16.14 -5.87 7.10
C SER A 533 15.30 -7.14 7.22
N THR A 534 14.07 -7.01 7.73
CA THR A 534 13.22 -8.17 8.04
C THR A 534 11.78 -7.94 7.61
N LEU A 535 11.18 -8.93 6.95
CA LEU A 535 9.73 -9.01 6.77
C LEU A 535 9.15 -10.02 7.77
N VAL A 536 8.23 -9.58 8.62
CA VAL A 536 7.45 -10.43 9.52
C VAL A 536 6.00 -10.43 9.07
N SER A 537 5.53 -11.57 8.57
CA SER A 537 4.20 -11.70 7.96
C SER A 537 3.51 -12.99 8.39
N PRO A 538 2.27 -12.97 8.92
CA PRO A 538 1.56 -14.21 9.26
C PRO A 538 1.46 -15.18 8.07
N ARG A 539 1.39 -14.67 6.84
CA ARG A 539 1.45 -15.51 5.65
C ARG A 539 1.99 -14.76 4.44
N LEU A 540 2.90 -15.40 3.73
CA LEU A 540 3.49 -14.94 2.48
C LEU A 540 2.97 -15.79 1.32
N ASP A 541 2.23 -15.18 0.41
CA ASP A 541 1.74 -15.78 -0.83
C ASP A 541 2.51 -15.16 -2.02
N VAL A 542 3.32 -15.96 -2.71
CA VAL A 542 4.09 -15.57 -3.91
C VAL A 542 3.59 -16.33 -5.12
N GLY A 543 2.87 -15.65 -6.01
CA GLY A 543 2.43 -16.24 -7.26
C GLY A 543 1.15 -15.62 -7.82
N PRO A 544 0.89 -15.79 -9.12
CA PRO A 544 -0.02 -14.91 -9.82
C PRO A 544 -1.50 -15.28 -9.62
N SER A 545 -2.38 -14.29 -9.76
CA SER A 545 -3.79 -14.48 -10.10
C SER A 545 -4.01 -14.26 -11.61
N GLY A 546 -3.22 -14.93 -12.47
CA GLY A 546 -3.21 -14.74 -13.94
C GLY A 546 -1.86 -15.04 -14.61
N ALA A 547 -1.58 -14.48 -15.79
CA ALA A 547 -0.28 -14.62 -16.46
C ALA A 547 0.81 -13.75 -15.78
N GLY A 548 1.96 -14.32 -15.43
CA GLY A 548 3.10 -13.62 -14.85
C GLY A 548 4.03 -14.52 -14.04
N SER A 549 5.10 -13.96 -13.49
CA SER A 549 5.98 -14.62 -12.52
C SER A 549 6.28 -13.69 -11.35
N ALA A 550 5.59 -13.89 -10.23
CA ALA A 550 5.87 -13.14 -9.01
C ALA A 550 7.15 -13.68 -8.35
N GLU A 551 7.98 -12.78 -7.83
CA GLU A 551 9.27 -13.14 -7.24
C GLU A 551 9.48 -12.47 -5.88
N VAL A 552 9.96 -13.25 -4.92
CA VAL A 552 10.54 -12.73 -3.67
C VAL A 552 12.04 -13.00 -3.68
N ILE A 553 12.83 -11.97 -3.43
CA ILE A 553 14.29 -12.04 -3.34
C ILE A 553 14.70 -11.64 -1.92
N VAL A 554 15.44 -12.51 -1.24
CA VAL A 554 16.02 -12.21 0.07
C VAL A 554 17.52 -12.25 -0.10
N GLN A 555 18.20 -11.12 0.09
CA GLN A 555 19.62 -11.02 -0.23
C GLN A 555 20.37 -10.10 0.74
N LEU A 556 21.69 -10.13 0.66
CA LEU A 556 22.57 -9.26 1.45
C LEU A 556 22.30 -9.35 2.96
N SER A 557 21.96 -10.54 3.46
CA SER A 557 21.60 -10.79 4.86
C SER A 557 20.26 -10.20 5.33
N GLY A 558 19.31 -10.04 4.39
CA GLY A 558 17.90 -9.83 4.72
C GLY A 558 17.25 -11.10 5.29
N SER A 559 16.08 -10.92 5.92
CA SER A 559 15.35 -11.99 6.61
C SER A 559 13.85 -11.98 6.30
N ILE A 560 13.24 -13.15 6.20
CA ILE A 560 11.78 -13.31 6.22
C ILE A 560 11.38 -14.28 7.33
N GLN A 561 10.43 -13.85 8.15
CA GLN A 561 9.75 -14.70 9.13
C GLN A 561 8.27 -14.73 8.80
N SER A 562 7.74 -15.93 8.56
CA SER A 562 6.33 -16.09 8.27
C SER A 562 5.74 -17.31 8.94
N ASP A 563 4.48 -17.25 9.38
CA ASP A 563 3.83 -18.48 9.84
C ASP A 563 3.61 -19.42 8.66
N ARG A 564 3.28 -18.92 7.47
CA ARG A 564 3.01 -19.77 6.31
C ARG A 564 3.52 -19.15 5.02
N ILE A 565 4.30 -19.92 4.27
CA ILE A 565 4.75 -19.53 2.93
C ILE A 565 4.03 -20.36 1.87
N ARG A 566 3.53 -19.72 0.81
CA ARG A 566 2.98 -20.36 -0.38
C ARG A 566 3.65 -19.81 -1.61
N ILE A 567 4.25 -20.68 -2.41
CA ILE A 567 4.93 -20.30 -3.65
C ILE A 567 4.26 -21.02 -4.83
N GLY A 568 3.97 -20.27 -5.88
CA GLY A 568 3.29 -20.75 -7.09
C GLY A 568 1.78 -20.50 -7.08
N ASP A 569 0.98 -21.51 -7.40
CA ASP A 569 -0.46 -21.34 -7.62
C ASP A 569 -1.20 -20.99 -6.32
N ILE A 570 -1.62 -19.72 -6.22
CA ILE A 570 -2.39 -19.17 -5.10
C ILE A 570 -3.89 -19.14 -5.42
N ALA A 571 -4.25 -19.22 -6.70
CA ALA A 571 -5.62 -19.41 -7.19
C ALA A 571 -5.87 -20.91 -7.47
N SER A 572 -7.07 -21.29 -7.91
CA SER A 572 -7.37 -22.71 -8.19
C SER A 572 -7.09 -23.15 -9.62
N ASP A 573 -6.76 -22.25 -10.56
CA ASP A 573 -6.93 -22.58 -11.99
C ASP A 573 -5.91 -22.02 -13.01
N ASP A 574 -4.90 -21.21 -12.66
CA ASP A 574 -4.10 -20.52 -13.70
C ASP A 574 -2.59 -20.73 -13.56
N GLY A 575 -2.10 -21.83 -14.16
CA GLY A 575 -0.78 -22.14 -14.73
C GLY A 575 0.51 -21.32 -14.48
N ALA A 576 0.64 -20.46 -13.48
CA ALA A 576 1.69 -19.45 -13.39
C ALA A 576 2.63 -19.67 -12.19
N ALA A 577 3.91 -19.36 -12.38
CA ALA A 577 4.99 -19.69 -11.44
C ALA A 577 5.23 -18.56 -10.43
N GLY A 578 5.50 -18.92 -9.18
CA GLY A 578 6.07 -18.04 -8.18
C GLY A 578 7.49 -18.49 -7.87
N THR A 579 8.38 -17.56 -7.56
CA THR A 579 9.77 -17.84 -7.21
C THR A 579 10.13 -17.23 -5.86
N LEU A 580 10.79 -18.00 -5.00
CA LEU A 580 11.46 -17.53 -3.81
C LEU A 580 12.97 -17.75 -3.97
N THR A 581 13.73 -16.66 -4.03
CA THR A 581 15.18 -16.64 -4.14
C THR A 581 15.80 -16.19 -2.83
N ILE A 582 16.73 -16.97 -2.26
CA ILE A 582 17.38 -16.70 -0.96
C ILE A 582 18.89 -16.67 -1.15
N GLY A 583 19.46 -15.48 -1.28
CA GLY A 583 20.89 -15.25 -1.49
C GLY A 583 21.75 -15.37 -0.23
N ALA A 584 23.07 -15.33 -0.45
CA ALA A 584 24.09 -15.53 0.57
C ALA A 584 23.87 -14.76 1.88
N GLY A 585 23.94 -15.48 3.00
CA GLY A 585 23.83 -14.92 4.35
C GLY A 585 22.42 -14.49 4.77
N SER A 586 21.40 -14.76 3.95
CA SER A 586 20.00 -14.45 4.21
C SER A 586 19.27 -15.66 4.81
N ASP A 587 18.18 -15.42 5.53
CA ASP A 587 17.34 -16.50 6.08
C ASP A 587 15.86 -16.30 5.76
N VAL A 588 15.18 -17.43 5.57
CA VAL A 588 13.72 -17.48 5.47
C VAL A 588 13.20 -18.59 6.36
N VAL A 589 12.27 -18.24 7.25
CA VAL A 589 11.66 -19.15 8.22
C VAL A 589 10.16 -19.22 8.00
N SER A 590 9.63 -20.45 7.89
CA SER A 590 8.20 -20.78 7.87
C SER A 590 7.82 -21.55 9.14
N ASP A 591 7.11 -20.90 10.07
CA ASP A 591 6.66 -21.48 11.35
C ASP A 591 5.41 -22.37 11.22
N GLN A 592 5.00 -22.70 10.00
CA GLN A 592 4.01 -23.73 9.64
C GLN A 592 4.40 -24.31 8.28
N THR A 593 3.45 -24.97 7.62
CA THR A 593 3.66 -25.60 6.32
C THR A 593 4.01 -24.57 5.24
N ALA A 594 5.17 -24.75 4.62
CA ALA A 594 5.46 -24.17 3.32
C ALA A 594 4.76 -24.99 2.21
N LEU A 595 4.02 -24.34 1.34
CA LEU A 595 3.36 -24.96 0.18
C LEU A 595 4.08 -24.52 -1.09
N LEU A 596 4.42 -25.49 -1.93
CA LEU A 596 5.07 -25.22 -3.21
C LEU A 596 4.22 -25.82 -4.31
N ARG A 597 3.47 -25.00 -5.07
CA ARG A 597 2.53 -25.47 -6.10
C ARG A 597 2.91 -24.91 -7.46
N ARG A 598 3.64 -25.66 -8.27
CA ARG A 598 4.22 -25.20 -9.56
C ARG A 598 5.13 -23.96 -9.38
N GLY A 599 5.84 -23.88 -8.26
CA GLY A 599 6.75 -22.79 -7.91
C GLY A 599 8.22 -23.22 -7.88
N THR A 600 9.09 -22.23 -7.68
CA THR A 600 10.53 -22.41 -7.55
C THR A 600 11.02 -21.90 -6.19
N ILE A 601 11.85 -22.69 -5.51
CA ILE A 601 12.65 -22.24 -4.36
C ILE A 601 14.12 -22.35 -4.75
N ASP A 602 14.82 -21.22 -4.84
CA ASP A 602 16.25 -21.16 -5.13
C ASP A 602 16.99 -20.63 -3.90
N VAL A 603 17.66 -21.52 -3.14
CA VAL A 603 18.51 -21.15 -2.01
C VAL A 603 19.95 -21.02 -2.50
N LEU A 604 20.43 -19.79 -2.68
CA LEU A 604 21.71 -19.43 -3.28
C LEU A 604 22.75 -19.00 -2.23
N GLY A 605 22.97 -19.84 -1.21
CA GLY A 605 23.91 -19.61 -0.12
C GLY A 605 23.29 -18.98 1.13
N GLY A 606 21.96 -18.88 1.16
CA GLY A 606 21.18 -18.56 2.36
C GLY A 606 20.66 -19.81 3.06
N THR A 607 19.62 -19.65 3.88
CA THR A 607 18.95 -20.76 4.58
C THR A 607 17.44 -20.67 4.42
N PHE A 608 16.80 -21.83 4.20
CA PHE A 608 15.36 -21.98 4.25
C PHE A 608 14.99 -23.01 5.32
N THR A 609 14.27 -22.57 6.36
CA THR A 609 13.81 -23.43 7.45
C THR A 609 12.29 -23.47 7.47
N THR A 610 11.72 -24.68 7.49
CA THR A 610 10.26 -24.84 7.53
C THR A 610 9.84 -25.98 8.46
N ASN A 611 8.67 -25.80 9.08
CA ASN A 611 8.01 -26.83 9.85
C ASN A 611 7.69 -28.06 9.00
N THR A 612 6.93 -27.87 7.92
CA THR A 612 6.69 -28.92 6.92
C THR A 612 6.77 -28.34 5.52
N LEU A 613 7.06 -29.19 4.54
CA LEU A 613 7.02 -28.85 3.13
C LEU A 613 6.00 -29.76 2.44
N SER A 614 5.06 -29.17 1.69
CA SER A 614 3.93 -29.91 1.11
C SER A 614 3.54 -29.38 -0.28
N ASP A 615 2.71 -30.17 -0.97
CA ASP A 615 2.30 -30.02 -2.38
C ASP A 615 3.46 -30.00 -3.40
N VAL A 616 4.63 -30.53 -3.01
CA VAL A 616 5.83 -30.52 -3.85
C VAL A 616 5.76 -31.59 -4.94
N ASP A 617 4.91 -31.40 -5.95
CA ASP A 617 4.82 -32.26 -7.12
C ASP A 617 5.48 -31.62 -8.35
N SER A 618 5.88 -32.40 -9.36
CA SER A 618 6.27 -31.84 -10.66
C SER A 618 5.17 -30.89 -11.20
N PRO A 619 5.50 -29.69 -11.72
CA PRO A 619 6.81 -29.18 -12.15
C PRO A 619 7.54 -28.28 -11.12
N ASN A 620 7.30 -28.45 -9.82
CA ASN A 620 8.03 -27.71 -8.79
C ASN A 620 9.55 -27.88 -8.94
N THR A 621 10.29 -26.81 -8.65
CA THR A 621 11.76 -26.83 -8.68
C THR A 621 12.33 -26.36 -7.35
N ILE A 622 13.29 -27.10 -6.81
CA ILE A 622 14.03 -26.72 -5.60
C ILE A 622 15.52 -26.78 -5.94
N ARG A 623 16.21 -25.65 -5.85
CA ARG A 623 17.68 -25.56 -6.01
C ARG A 623 18.32 -25.08 -4.73
N ILE A 624 19.42 -25.71 -4.36
CA ILE A 624 20.10 -25.40 -3.09
C ILE A 624 21.61 -25.28 -3.27
N SER A 625 22.19 -24.27 -2.62
CA SER A 625 23.62 -24.21 -2.31
C SER A 625 23.80 -23.72 -0.88
N ASP A 626 24.73 -24.32 -0.16
CA ASP A 626 24.90 -24.10 1.27
C ASP A 626 25.39 -22.70 1.62
N PRO A 627 24.98 -22.19 2.80
CA PRO A 627 25.60 -21.04 3.41
C PRO A 627 27.02 -21.36 3.89
N VAL A 628 27.75 -20.33 4.35
CA VAL A 628 29.07 -20.51 5.00
C VAL A 628 29.00 -21.43 6.23
N SER A 629 27.84 -21.51 6.89
CA SER A 629 27.59 -22.39 8.03
C SER A 629 26.12 -22.79 8.10
N GLY A 630 25.88 -24.10 8.28
CA GLY A 630 24.54 -24.69 8.31
C GLY A 630 24.16 -25.38 7.00
N SER A 631 22.90 -25.77 6.87
CA SER A 631 22.35 -26.41 5.67
C SER A 631 21.42 -25.46 4.93
N ALA A 632 21.45 -25.52 3.60
CA ALA A 632 20.57 -24.70 2.75
C ALA A 632 19.08 -24.93 3.06
N LEU A 633 18.67 -26.19 3.29
CA LEU A 633 17.27 -26.56 3.51
C LEU A 633 17.10 -27.37 4.81
N THR A 634 16.35 -26.82 5.77
CA THR A 634 16.00 -27.51 7.03
C THR A 634 14.49 -27.75 7.11
N ILE A 635 14.07 -29.01 7.30
CA ILE A 635 12.64 -29.41 7.31
C ILE A 635 12.32 -30.20 8.58
N GLY A 636 11.17 -29.92 9.20
CA GLY A 636 10.58 -30.76 10.26
C GLY A 636 10.54 -30.12 11.65
N THR A 637 10.71 -28.80 11.77
CA THR A 637 10.85 -28.10 13.05
C THR A 637 9.64 -28.21 14.00
N ASN A 638 8.46 -28.65 13.53
CA ASN A 638 7.28 -28.95 14.35
C ASN A 638 6.93 -30.42 14.48
N ASN A 639 7.83 -31.34 14.10
CA ASN A 639 7.56 -32.78 14.10
C ASN A 639 6.49 -33.23 13.10
N GLY A 640 6.05 -32.39 12.17
CA GLY A 640 5.13 -32.76 11.10
C GLY A 640 5.83 -33.54 9.98
N SER A 641 5.06 -34.34 9.24
CA SER A 641 5.58 -35.06 8.08
C SER A 641 5.47 -34.24 6.79
N SER A 642 6.43 -34.43 5.88
CA SER A 642 6.55 -33.74 4.59
C SER A 642 6.76 -34.76 3.47
N LEU A 643 6.16 -34.52 2.31
CA LEU A 643 6.34 -35.31 1.10
C LEU A 643 6.93 -34.42 0.02
N VAL A 644 8.11 -34.77 -0.47
CA VAL A 644 8.77 -34.10 -1.59
C VAL A 644 8.76 -35.01 -2.80
N ASN A 645 7.86 -34.70 -3.72
CA ASN A 645 7.64 -35.42 -4.97
C ASN A 645 8.15 -34.64 -6.20
N ALA A 646 9.33 -34.05 -6.05
CA ALA A 646 10.08 -33.35 -7.10
C ALA A 646 11.58 -33.57 -6.90
N VAL A 647 12.37 -33.22 -7.92
CA VAL A 647 13.84 -33.26 -7.86
C VAL A 647 14.35 -32.02 -7.12
N ILE A 648 15.23 -32.26 -6.15
CA ILE A 648 16.08 -31.25 -5.51
C ILE A 648 17.45 -31.31 -6.18
N GLU A 649 17.93 -30.17 -6.66
CA GLU A 649 19.20 -30.05 -7.38
C GLU A 649 20.12 -29.00 -6.75
N ASP A 650 21.41 -29.04 -7.08
CA ASP A 650 22.32 -27.96 -6.71
C ASP A 650 21.95 -26.66 -7.41
N ALA A 651 22.10 -25.55 -6.70
CA ALA A 651 22.08 -24.25 -7.32
C ALA A 651 23.37 -24.00 -8.11
N SER A 652 23.30 -23.07 -9.07
CA SER A 652 24.46 -22.68 -9.88
C SER A 652 25.62 -22.08 -9.07
N THR A 653 25.35 -21.71 -7.82
CA THR A 653 26.28 -21.11 -6.86
C THR A 653 27.11 -22.12 -6.06
N GLY A 654 26.77 -23.41 -6.04
CA GLY A 654 27.54 -24.44 -5.35
C GLY A 654 26.71 -25.63 -4.86
N SER A 655 27.35 -26.53 -4.12
CA SER A 655 26.72 -27.69 -3.48
C SER A 655 25.74 -27.26 -2.39
N GLY A 656 24.59 -27.92 -2.29
CA GLY A 656 23.62 -27.71 -1.21
C GLY A 656 23.35 -28.96 -0.38
N SER A 657 23.14 -28.79 0.92
CA SER A 657 22.81 -29.84 1.88
C SER A 657 21.37 -29.73 2.39
N ILE A 658 20.83 -30.88 2.82
CA ILE A 658 19.50 -30.99 3.43
C ILE A 658 19.66 -31.43 4.88
N ARG A 659 18.86 -30.85 5.78
CA ARG A 659 18.77 -31.25 7.17
C ARG A 659 17.33 -31.58 7.57
N LYS A 660 17.11 -32.82 7.98
CA LYS A 660 15.84 -33.30 8.53
C LYS A 660 15.90 -33.25 10.06
N VAL A 661 14.99 -32.49 10.68
CA VAL A 661 14.84 -32.36 12.13
C VAL A 661 13.44 -32.77 12.59
N GLY A 662 13.24 -32.85 13.90
CA GLY A 662 11.96 -33.15 14.54
C GLY A 662 11.47 -34.58 14.29
N THR A 663 10.46 -35.03 15.03
CA THR A 663 10.07 -36.45 15.06
C THR A 663 9.20 -36.92 13.89
N GLY A 664 8.82 -36.03 12.96
CA GLY A 664 8.01 -36.37 11.79
C GLY A 664 8.79 -37.11 10.71
N THR A 665 8.12 -37.47 9.61
CA THR A 665 8.73 -38.14 8.45
C THR A 665 8.94 -37.15 7.30
N LEU A 666 10.14 -37.06 6.73
CA LEU A 666 10.36 -36.43 5.41
C LEU A 666 10.49 -37.55 4.39
N GLU A 667 9.62 -37.58 3.39
CA GLU A 667 9.70 -38.54 2.28
C GLU A 667 10.27 -37.87 1.01
N LEU A 668 11.31 -38.49 0.44
CA LEU A 668 11.90 -38.12 -0.86
C LEU A 668 11.61 -39.23 -1.88
N THR A 669 10.82 -38.92 -2.91
CA THR A 669 10.34 -39.95 -3.87
C THR A 669 11.15 -40.02 -5.17
N HIS A 670 12.00 -39.02 -5.43
CA HIS A 670 12.75 -38.86 -6.68
C HIS A 670 14.25 -39.04 -6.48
N ALA A 671 14.95 -39.33 -7.59
CA ALA A 671 16.41 -39.22 -7.65
C ALA A 671 16.80 -37.73 -7.61
N ASN A 672 17.38 -37.31 -6.50
CA ASN A 672 17.86 -35.95 -6.30
C ASN A 672 19.29 -35.81 -6.83
N THR A 673 19.71 -34.59 -7.14
CA THR A 673 21.00 -34.30 -7.79
C THR A 673 21.85 -33.27 -7.05
N TYR A 674 21.40 -32.80 -5.88
CA TYR A 674 22.24 -31.99 -5.01
C TYR A 674 23.48 -32.77 -4.56
N SER A 675 24.60 -32.10 -4.34
CA SER A 675 25.88 -32.73 -4.03
C SER A 675 26.38 -32.51 -2.60
N GLY A 676 25.69 -31.68 -1.82
CA GLY A 676 25.97 -31.56 -0.39
C GLY A 676 25.35 -32.68 0.42
N ASP A 677 25.80 -32.80 1.68
CA ASP A 677 25.41 -33.89 2.58
C ASP A 677 23.92 -33.86 2.97
N THR A 678 23.43 -34.99 3.47
CA THR A 678 22.10 -35.12 4.04
C THR A 678 22.19 -35.47 5.52
N PHE A 679 21.74 -34.55 6.38
CA PHE A 679 21.73 -34.75 7.83
C PHE A 679 20.34 -35.19 8.31
N VAL A 680 20.26 -36.33 8.97
CA VAL A 680 19.03 -36.82 9.62
C VAL A 680 19.21 -36.70 11.13
N ASP A 681 18.83 -35.54 11.66
CA ASP A 681 19.03 -35.16 13.07
C ASP A 681 17.87 -35.57 13.98
N GLY A 682 16.72 -35.95 13.40
CA GLY A 682 15.58 -36.46 14.15
C GLY A 682 14.44 -36.98 13.28
N GLY A 683 13.59 -37.81 13.88
CA GLY A 683 12.45 -38.43 13.19
C GLY A 683 12.90 -39.36 12.07
N THR A 684 12.12 -39.44 10.99
CA THR A 684 12.41 -40.35 9.87
C THR A 684 12.70 -39.57 8.59
N LEU A 685 13.81 -39.88 7.91
CA LEU A 685 13.96 -39.61 6.48
C LEU A 685 13.62 -40.90 5.73
N LEU A 686 12.54 -40.86 4.96
CA LEU A 686 12.04 -41.96 4.16
C LEU A 686 12.41 -41.73 2.69
N ILE A 687 12.99 -42.72 2.03
CA ILE A 687 13.23 -42.68 0.59
C ILE A 687 12.37 -43.72 -0.15
N SER A 688 11.84 -43.34 -1.31
CA SER A 688 10.96 -44.21 -2.11
C SER A 688 11.24 -44.16 -3.61
N ASN A 689 12.47 -43.78 -3.99
CA ASN A 689 12.89 -43.73 -5.40
C ASN A 689 13.30 -45.11 -5.92
N SER A 690 12.99 -45.42 -7.19
CA SER A 690 13.33 -46.71 -7.80
C SER A 690 14.66 -46.74 -8.54
N ASN A 691 15.24 -45.57 -8.86
CA ASN A 691 16.49 -45.44 -9.60
C ASN A 691 17.25 -44.20 -9.12
N GLY A 692 18.58 -44.25 -9.17
CA GLY A 692 19.44 -43.14 -8.74
C GLY A 692 19.49 -42.95 -7.23
N TYR A 693 20.00 -41.80 -6.79
CA TYR A 693 20.16 -41.49 -5.37
C TYR A 693 19.05 -40.55 -4.87
N ALA A 694 18.26 -40.98 -3.89
CA ALA A 694 17.24 -40.13 -3.27
C ALA A 694 17.84 -39.00 -2.44
N THR A 695 19.06 -39.12 -1.95
CA THR A 695 19.72 -38.09 -1.14
C THR A 695 20.84 -37.36 -1.88
N GLY A 696 20.80 -37.35 -3.21
CA GLY A 696 21.83 -36.70 -4.01
C GLY A 696 23.17 -37.46 -3.99
N LEU A 697 24.26 -36.74 -4.22
CA LEU A 697 25.63 -37.27 -4.28
C LEU A 697 26.43 -37.05 -2.99
N GLY A 698 25.84 -36.43 -1.96
CA GLY A 698 26.49 -36.22 -0.68
C GLY A 698 26.26 -37.38 0.29
N ASP A 699 27.02 -37.38 1.39
CA ASP A 699 26.96 -38.42 2.41
C ASP A 699 25.67 -38.28 3.24
N VAL A 700 25.11 -39.41 3.69
CA VAL A 700 23.98 -39.43 4.62
C VAL A 700 24.47 -39.65 6.04
N PHE A 701 24.19 -38.71 6.94
CA PHE A 701 24.49 -38.82 8.37
C PHE A 701 23.21 -39.07 9.16
N VAL A 702 23.12 -40.22 9.83
CA VAL A 702 21.97 -40.57 10.68
C VAL A 702 22.37 -40.38 12.14
N SER A 703 21.83 -39.34 12.76
CA SER A 703 22.13 -38.96 14.15
C SER A 703 21.36 -39.82 15.17
N SER A 704 21.76 -39.71 16.44
CA SER A 704 21.11 -40.43 17.55
C SER A 704 19.61 -40.14 17.63
N GLY A 705 18.80 -41.19 17.70
CA GLY A 705 17.32 -41.09 17.77
C GLY A 705 16.64 -40.77 16.43
N ALA A 706 17.38 -40.68 15.33
CA ALA A 706 16.85 -40.54 14.00
C ALA A 706 16.78 -41.90 13.27
N THR A 707 15.92 -41.97 12.26
CA THR A 707 15.74 -43.15 11.41
C THR A 707 15.90 -42.77 9.94
N PHE A 708 16.73 -43.50 9.22
CA PHE A 708 16.74 -43.49 7.76
C PHE A 708 16.05 -44.76 7.26
N ALA A 709 15.05 -44.63 6.40
CA ALA A 709 14.23 -45.77 5.99
C ALA A 709 13.87 -45.76 4.50
N GLY A 710 13.36 -46.88 4.01
CA GLY A 710 12.75 -46.97 2.69
C GLY A 710 13.52 -47.77 1.66
N THR A 711 13.11 -47.61 0.41
CA THR A 711 13.64 -48.34 -0.75
C THR A 711 14.18 -47.32 -1.73
N GLY A 712 15.46 -47.44 -2.08
CA GLY A 712 16.10 -46.48 -2.96
C GLY A 712 17.61 -46.50 -2.84
N GLY A 713 18.26 -45.61 -3.59
CA GLY A 713 19.70 -45.44 -3.57
C GLY A 713 20.13 -44.25 -2.71
N VAL A 714 21.27 -44.37 -2.06
CA VAL A 714 22.08 -43.25 -1.54
C VAL A 714 23.55 -43.48 -1.93
N ASP A 715 24.37 -42.44 -1.83
CA ASP A 715 25.81 -42.57 -2.03
C ASP A 715 26.46 -43.20 -0.78
N SER A 716 27.18 -42.46 0.07
CA SER A 716 27.66 -42.97 1.35
C SER A 716 26.62 -42.85 2.46
N MET A 717 26.65 -43.79 3.42
CA MET A 717 25.85 -43.70 4.65
C MET A 717 26.70 -43.91 5.91
N ILE A 718 26.62 -42.96 6.84
CA ILE A 718 27.24 -43.01 8.16
C ILE A 718 26.14 -42.98 9.22
N VAL A 719 26.03 -44.06 9.98
CA VAL A 719 25.03 -44.23 11.03
C VAL A 719 25.73 -44.04 12.37
N ASN A 720 25.47 -42.89 13.00
CA ASN A 720 26.09 -42.54 14.26
C ASN A 720 25.48 -43.36 15.41
N THR A 721 26.16 -43.36 16.56
CA THR A 721 25.67 -43.98 17.80
C THR A 721 24.20 -43.62 18.09
N GLY A 722 23.32 -44.63 18.15
CA GLY A 722 21.88 -44.47 18.40
C GLY A 722 21.04 -44.08 17.18
N GLY A 723 21.63 -43.93 15.99
CA GLY A 723 20.90 -43.80 14.73
C GLY A 723 20.40 -45.17 14.24
N VAL A 724 19.31 -45.16 13.49
CA VAL A 724 18.65 -46.38 12.98
C VAL A 724 18.56 -46.33 11.46
N VAL A 725 18.92 -47.43 10.79
CA VAL A 725 18.63 -47.66 9.37
C VAL A 725 17.63 -48.78 9.25
N SER A 726 16.52 -48.53 8.56
CA SER A 726 15.42 -49.49 8.37
C SER A 726 15.11 -49.64 6.88
N PRO A 727 15.81 -50.53 6.15
CA PRO A 727 15.52 -50.77 4.75
C PRO A 727 14.08 -51.22 4.52
N GLY A 728 13.42 -50.67 3.50
CA GLY A 728 12.04 -51.00 3.15
C GLY A 728 10.95 -50.10 3.76
N GLN A 729 9.71 -50.34 3.31
CA GLN A 729 8.46 -49.85 3.91
C GLN A 729 7.30 -50.85 3.66
N PRO A 730 7.11 -51.89 4.50
CA PRO A 730 7.96 -52.26 5.63
C PRO A 730 9.20 -53.07 5.20
N THR A 731 9.15 -53.77 4.06
CA THR A 731 10.24 -54.57 3.49
C THR A 731 10.74 -53.98 2.19
N GLY A 732 11.91 -54.42 1.72
CA GLY A 732 12.53 -53.95 0.49
C GLY A 732 14.03 -53.73 0.62
N VAL A 733 14.65 -53.33 -0.48
CA VAL A 733 16.09 -53.14 -0.58
C VAL A 733 16.43 -51.66 -0.49
N LEU A 734 17.28 -51.32 0.48
CA LEU A 734 17.99 -50.05 0.54
C LEU A 734 19.36 -50.25 -0.11
N VAL A 735 19.70 -49.42 -1.08
CA VAL A 735 21.00 -49.41 -1.72
C VAL A 735 21.80 -48.22 -1.20
N ALA A 736 22.96 -48.45 -0.63
CA ALA A 736 23.93 -47.41 -0.27
C ALA A 736 25.25 -47.77 -0.92
N PHE A 737 25.97 -46.87 -1.59
CA PHE A 737 27.26 -47.22 -2.19
C PHE A 737 28.21 -47.85 -1.15
N ASP A 738 28.34 -47.23 0.01
CA ASP A 738 28.97 -47.81 1.18
C ASP A 738 28.17 -47.46 2.46
N ALA A 739 28.40 -48.22 3.53
CA ALA A 739 27.70 -48.02 4.79
C ALA A 739 28.60 -48.26 6.00
N THR A 740 28.61 -47.33 6.95
CA THR A 740 29.33 -47.46 8.22
C THR A 740 28.36 -47.36 9.39
N PHE A 741 28.34 -48.39 10.24
CA PHE A 741 27.60 -48.42 11.50
C PHE A 741 28.58 -48.23 12.66
N GLU A 742 28.47 -47.10 13.35
CA GLU A 742 29.20 -46.87 14.60
C GLU A 742 28.71 -47.81 15.73
N PRO A 743 29.52 -48.04 16.78
CA PRO A 743 29.06 -48.72 17.97
C PRO A 743 27.75 -48.11 18.51
N GLY A 744 26.73 -48.94 18.71
CA GLY A 744 25.40 -48.49 19.16
C GLY A 744 24.47 -47.91 18.07
N ALA A 745 24.89 -47.83 16.80
CA ALA A 745 23.97 -47.67 15.67
C ALA A 745 23.13 -48.94 15.46
N THR A 746 21.98 -48.86 14.79
CA THR A 746 21.09 -50.02 14.56
C THR A 746 20.78 -50.23 13.09
N LEU A 747 20.91 -51.46 12.61
CA LEU A 747 20.29 -51.93 11.36
C LEU A 747 19.03 -52.72 11.71
N ALA A 748 17.86 -52.18 11.36
CA ALA A 748 16.56 -52.80 11.60
C ALA A 748 16.06 -53.54 10.35
N ILE A 749 15.80 -54.83 10.47
CA ILE A 749 15.36 -55.70 9.37
C ILE A 749 13.97 -56.25 9.68
N ALA A 750 13.01 -55.94 8.82
CA ALA A 750 11.67 -56.52 8.87
C ALA A 750 11.63 -57.83 8.07
N ILE A 751 10.99 -58.86 8.62
CA ILE A 751 10.82 -60.18 7.97
C ILE A 751 9.32 -60.50 7.87
N GLY A 752 8.78 -60.42 6.66
CA GLY A 752 7.39 -60.75 6.33
C GLY A 752 7.21 -62.07 5.57
N GLY A 753 8.30 -62.68 5.11
CA GLY A 753 8.32 -63.99 4.47
C GLY A 753 9.67 -64.31 3.82
N LEU A 754 9.81 -65.52 3.26
CA LEU A 754 11.06 -66.01 2.65
C LEU A 754 11.59 -65.19 1.47
N ASN A 755 10.75 -64.37 0.84
CA ASN A 755 11.13 -63.45 -0.23
C ASN A 755 10.62 -62.02 0.04
N ASP A 756 10.19 -61.76 1.27
CA ASP A 756 9.57 -60.51 1.69
C ASP A 756 10.25 -60.06 2.99
N PHE A 757 11.46 -59.53 2.86
CA PHE A 757 12.26 -59.06 3.99
C PHE A 757 13.10 -57.84 3.60
N SER A 758 13.51 -57.07 4.59
CA SER A 758 14.37 -55.89 4.43
C SER A 758 15.81 -56.30 4.12
N GLN A 759 16.47 -55.55 3.23
CA GLN A 759 17.86 -55.80 2.86
C GLN A 759 18.63 -54.50 2.72
N LEU A 760 19.86 -54.47 3.24
CA LEU A 760 20.85 -53.44 2.90
C LEU A 760 21.76 -54.01 1.82
N ASN A 761 21.84 -53.36 0.67
CA ASN A 761 22.74 -53.72 -0.41
C ASN A 761 23.75 -52.60 -0.65
N ALA A 762 25.02 -52.88 -0.50
CA ALA A 762 26.09 -51.91 -0.70
C ALA A 762 27.17 -52.44 -1.63
N PRO A 763 27.30 -51.94 -2.87
CA PRO A 763 28.33 -52.43 -3.78
C PRO A 763 29.77 -52.11 -3.33
N GLY A 764 29.95 -51.20 -2.37
CA GLY A 764 31.21 -50.87 -1.71
C GLY A 764 31.32 -51.44 -0.29
N PRO A 765 32.23 -50.88 0.53
CA PRO A 765 32.48 -51.37 1.89
C PRO A 765 31.27 -51.24 2.84
N VAL A 766 31.05 -52.25 3.67
CA VAL A 766 30.16 -52.19 4.82
C VAL A 766 30.95 -52.45 6.10
N ASN A 767 30.92 -51.50 7.04
CA ASN A 767 31.56 -51.63 8.34
C ASN A 767 30.50 -51.78 9.45
N LEU A 768 30.48 -52.93 10.10
CA LEU A 768 29.52 -53.31 11.13
C LEU A 768 30.18 -53.23 12.52
N ASN A 769 29.64 -52.39 13.41
CA ASN A 769 29.98 -52.37 14.85
C ASN A 769 28.75 -52.22 15.77
N GLY A 770 27.57 -52.00 15.17
CA GLY A 770 26.34 -51.65 15.87
C GLY A 770 25.47 -52.85 16.28
N THR A 771 24.17 -52.61 16.35
CA THR A 771 23.13 -53.59 16.66
C THR A 771 22.43 -54.04 15.39
N LEU A 772 22.18 -55.35 15.25
CA LEU A 772 21.22 -55.89 14.32
C LEU A 772 19.89 -56.13 15.06
N ASP A 773 18.81 -55.58 14.54
CA ASP A 773 17.48 -55.72 15.13
C ASP A 773 16.53 -56.40 14.12
N LEU A 774 16.09 -57.61 14.42
CA LEU A 774 15.21 -58.39 13.54
C LEU A 774 13.77 -58.35 14.09
N THR A 775 12.80 -58.08 13.22
CA THR A 775 11.38 -58.05 13.63
C THR A 775 10.51 -58.76 12.61
N TYR A 776 9.67 -59.67 13.10
CA TYR A 776 8.60 -60.23 12.27
C TYR A 776 7.49 -59.21 12.01
N ILE A 777 7.02 -59.20 10.78
CA ILE A 777 5.87 -58.42 10.35
C ILE A 777 4.82 -59.32 9.70
N ASN A 778 3.63 -58.80 9.47
CA ASN A 778 2.54 -59.50 8.75
C ASN A 778 2.13 -60.87 9.34
N GLY A 779 2.49 -61.14 10.60
CA GLY A 779 2.21 -62.42 11.27
C GLY A 779 3.06 -63.59 10.76
N PHE A 780 4.17 -63.31 10.06
CA PHE A 780 5.12 -64.34 9.67
C PHE A 780 5.93 -64.82 10.88
N SER A 781 6.28 -66.10 10.85
CA SER A 781 7.25 -66.73 11.75
C SER A 781 8.08 -67.68 10.90
N ALA A 782 9.40 -67.56 10.96
CA ALA A 782 10.28 -68.46 10.22
C ALA A 782 10.29 -69.84 10.86
N SER A 783 10.59 -70.86 10.07
CA SER A 783 10.75 -72.25 10.52
C SER A 783 12.21 -72.68 10.43
N PRO A 784 12.62 -73.73 11.15
CA PRO A 784 13.93 -74.35 10.97
C PRO A 784 14.25 -74.62 9.49
N GLY A 785 15.44 -74.18 9.05
CA GLY A 785 15.91 -74.22 7.67
C GLY A 785 15.67 -72.94 6.86
N ASP A 786 14.84 -72.01 7.33
CA ASP A 786 14.65 -70.72 6.69
C ASP A 786 15.89 -69.82 6.87
N SER A 787 16.25 -69.07 5.83
CA SER A 787 17.38 -68.13 5.87
C SER A 787 17.11 -66.86 5.06
N PHE A 788 17.72 -65.76 5.51
CA PHE A 788 17.50 -64.41 5.01
C PHE A 788 18.86 -63.73 4.79
N ARG A 789 19.15 -63.36 3.54
CA ARG A 789 20.37 -62.63 3.17
C ARG A 789 20.13 -61.13 3.35
N ILE A 790 20.44 -60.62 4.54
CA ILE A 790 20.02 -59.28 5.00
C ILE A 790 20.99 -58.15 4.64
N VAL A 791 22.27 -58.48 4.42
CA VAL A 791 23.28 -57.54 3.95
C VAL A 791 23.99 -58.13 2.75
N ASP A 792 24.08 -57.32 1.70
CA ASP A 792 24.98 -57.49 0.58
C ASP A 792 26.01 -56.36 0.59
N SER A 793 27.29 -56.71 0.42
CA SER A 793 28.40 -55.76 0.44
C SER A 793 29.40 -56.04 -0.70
N GLY A 794 30.22 -55.04 -1.07
CA GLY A 794 31.39 -55.24 -1.93
C GLY A 794 32.61 -55.71 -1.14
N ASP A 795 32.75 -55.22 0.09
CA ASP A 795 33.72 -55.67 1.09
C ASP A 795 33.03 -55.62 2.48
N LEU A 796 33.07 -56.72 3.24
CA LEU A 796 32.47 -56.80 4.57
C LEU A 796 33.52 -56.64 5.69
N PHE A 797 33.34 -55.67 6.58
CA PHE A 797 34.20 -55.42 7.74
C PHE A 797 33.41 -55.44 9.05
N GLY A 798 34.04 -55.96 10.11
CA GLY A 798 33.46 -56.01 11.45
C GLY A 798 32.30 -57.00 11.60
N THR A 799 31.62 -56.94 12.75
CA THR A 799 30.43 -57.73 13.08
C THR A 799 29.48 -56.88 13.90
N PHE A 800 28.19 -57.24 13.96
CA PHE A 800 27.29 -56.61 14.92
C PHE A 800 27.75 -56.93 16.36
N ALA A 801 27.81 -55.91 17.21
CA ALA A 801 28.14 -56.05 18.62
C ALA A 801 26.96 -56.55 19.45
N THR A 802 25.73 -56.35 18.96
CA THR A 802 24.50 -56.83 19.59
C THR A 802 23.55 -57.31 18.51
N ILE A 803 22.84 -58.40 18.77
CA ILE A 803 21.85 -58.94 17.85
C ILE A 803 20.58 -59.20 18.65
N ASN A 804 19.47 -58.64 18.18
CA ASN A 804 18.15 -58.88 18.74
C ASN A 804 17.37 -59.74 17.75
N PHE A 805 17.11 -60.98 18.14
CA PHE A 805 16.25 -61.89 17.40
C PHE A 805 14.77 -61.63 17.72
N PRO A 806 13.85 -61.95 16.80
CA PRO A 806 12.42 -61.64 16.97
C PRO A 806 11.72 -62.57 17.97
N ASP A 807 12.32 -63.72 18.28
CA ASP A 807 11.83 -64.75 19.20
C ASP A 807 12.99 -65.61 19.75
N ASP A 808 12.65 -66.56 20.62
CA ASP A 808 13.59 -67.47 21.29
C ASP A 808 13.90 -68.73 20.42
N GLN A 809 13.69 -68.69 19.11
CA GLN A 809 14.12 -69.78 18.21
C GLN A 809 15.65 -69.84 18.12
N PRO A 810 16.24 -70.98 17.73
CA PRO A 810 17.69 -71.14 17.58
C PRO A 810 18.16 -70.42 16.30
N TRP A 811 18.44 -69.13 16.43
CA TRP A 811 18.90 -68.29 15.33
C TRP A 811 20.41 -68.35 15.19
N TYR A 812 20.89 -68.42 13.95
CA TYR A 812 22.29 -68.24 13.61
C TYR A 812 22.50 -67.00 12.74
N ILE A 813 23.74 -66.49 12.76
CA ILE A 813 24.22 -65.44 11.85
C ILE A 813 25.53 -65.89 11.20
N LYS A 814 25.63 -65.73 9.87
CA LYS A 814 26.82 -66.05 9.08
C LYS A 814 27.34 -64.78 8.41
N TYR A 815 28.57 -64.41 8.72
CA TYR A 815 29.32 -63.32 8.09
C TYR A 815 30.25 -63.90 7.01
N ASN A 816 29.81 -63.87 5.76
CA ASN A 816 30.54 -64.51 4.66
C ASN A 816 31.48 -63.53 3.97
N THR A 817 32.75 -63.51 4.33
CA THR A 817 33.77 -62.63 3.72
C THR A 817 34.21 -63.03 2.31
N ASN A 818 33.81 -64.21 1.81
CA ASN A 818 34.12 -64.65 0.45
C ASN A 818 33.04 -64.24 -0.56
N THR A 819 31.83 -64.01 -0.07
CA THR A 819 30.66 -63.63 -0.87
C THR A 819 30.07 -62.29 -0.41
N ASP A 820 30.82 -61.62 0.47
CA ASP A 820 30.56 -60.32 1.09
C ASP A 820 29.10 -60.10 1.47
N ASN A 821 28.54 -61.02 2.27
CA ASN A 821 27.15 -60.93 2.74
C ASN A 821 26.97 -61.39 4.19
N VAL A 822 25.86 -60.95 4.79
CA VAL A 822 25.38 -61.41 6.08
C VAL A 822 24.08 -62.16 5.89
N ILE A 823 24.03 -63.39 6.39
CA ILE A 823 22.85 -64.26 6.37
C ILE A 823 22.44 -64.54 7.81
N VAL A 824 21.15 -64.37 8.10
CA VAL A 824 20.53 -64.86 9.34
C VAL A 824 19.58 -65.98 9.00
N GLY A 825 19.47 -66.98 9.86
CA GLY A 825 18.55 -68.08 9.64
C GLY A 825 18.23 -68.82 10.92
N ILE A 826 17.26 -69.73 10.82
CA ILE A 826 16.90 -70.63 11.92
C ILE A 826 17.46 -72.00 11.54
N CYS A 827 18.22 -72.60 12.45
CA CYS A 827 18.70 -73.97 12.31
C CYS A 827 17.69 -74.97 12.88
N SER A 828 17.86 -76.24 12.58
CA SER A 828 17.20 -77.28 13.36
C SER A 828 17.85 -77.34 14.74
N ASP A 829 17.00 -77.57 15.74
CA ASP A 829 17.34 -77.77 17.15
C ASP A 829 16.41 -78.89 17.62
N ALA A 830 16.93 -80.12 17.57
CA ALA A 830 16.14 -81.33 17.74
C ALA A 830 15.66 -81.52 19.18
N ASP A 831 16.36 -80.97 20.16
CA ASP A 831 16.09 -81.09 21.60
C ASP A 831 15.57 -79.80 22.27
N SER A 832 15.54 -78.69 21.53
CA SER A 832 14.99 -77.38 21.91
C SER A 832 15.77 -76.66 23.01
N ASP A 833 17.09 -76.77 23.00
CA ASP A 833 17.99 -76.16 23.99
C ASP A 833 18.52 -74.77 23.59
N GLY A 834 18.25 -74.33 22.35
CA GLY A 834 18.67 -73.05 21.80
C GLY A 834 19.99 -73.08 21.03
N VAL A 835 20.62 -74.25 20.86
CA VAL A 835 21.80 -74.49 20.03
C VAL A 835 21.38 -75.21 18.73
N CYS A 836 22.13 -74.99 17.65
CA CYS A 836 21.85 -75.61 16.36
C CYS A 836 22.36 -77.06 16.33
N ASP A 837 21.62 -78.01 15.75
CA ASP A 837 22.06 -79.42 15.55
C ASP A 837 23.46 -79.56 14.91
N GLU A 838 23.90 -78.57 14.12
CA GLU A 838 25.22 -78.58 13.45
C GLU A 838 26.37 -78.13 14.36
N ASP A 839 26.03 -77.36 15.40
CA ASP A 839 26.93 -76.82 16.43
C ASP A 839 26.71 -77.51 17.79
N ASP A 840 25.78 -78.46 17.83
CA ASP A 840 25.39 -79.28 18.98
C ASP A 840 26.60 -80.12 19.41
N VAL A 841 27.06 -79.87 20.63
CA VAL A 841 28.17 -80.62 21.24
C VAL A 841 27.65 -81.98 21.72
N CYS A 842 26.33 -82.10 21.91
CA CYS A 842 25.66 -83.07 22.74
C CYS A 842 24.37 -83.64 22.14
N ASP A 843 24.40 -84.07 20.86
CA ASP A 843 23.28 -84.60 20.09
C ASP A 843 22.03 -85.02 20.91
N GLY A 844 21.03 -84.14 21.00
CA GLY A 844 19.73 -84.44 21.62
C GLY A 844 19.61 -84.08 23.11
N PHE A 845 20.55 -83.31 23.67
CA PHE A 845 20.56 -82.83 25.06
C PHE A 845 21.02 -81.36 25.16
N ASP A 846 20.62 -80.67 26.23
CA ASP A 846 20.87 -79.24 26.43
C ASP A 846 22.36 -78.88 26.65
N ASP A 847 22.98 -78.28 25.63
CA ASP A 847 24.36 -77.82 25.54
C ASP A 847 24.70 -76.71 26.53
N ASN A 848 23.70 -75.97 27.04
CA ASN A 848 23.91 -74.89 28.00
C ASN A 848 23.94 -75.38 29.45
N ILE A 849 23.64 -76.65 29.68
CA ILE A 849 23.73 -77.28 31.00
C ILE A 849 25.08 -77.99 31.10
N ASP A 850 26.06 -77.26 31.61
CA ASP A 850 27.36 -77.77 32.04
C ASP A 850 27.50 -77.48 33.54
N THR A 851 27.22 -78.49 34.37
CA THR A 851 27.09 -78.31 35.83
C THR A 851 28.43 -78.15 36.52
N ASP A 852 29.50 -78.72 35.97
CA ASP A 852 30.84 -78.69 36.55
C ASP A 852 31.82 -77.78 35.77
N GLY A 853 31.41 -77.28 34.61
CA GLY A 853 32.08 -76.22 33.87
C GLY A 853 33.29 -76.69 33.07
N ASP A 854 33.37 -77.98 32.74
CA ASP A 854 34.51 -78.58 32.05
C ASP A 854 34.48 -78.39 30.52
N GLY A 855 33.35 -77.89 30.00
CA GLY A 855 33.11 -77.61 28.59
C GLY A 855 32.44 -78.76 27.82
N LEU A 856 32.07 -79.86 28.48
CA LEU A 856 31.23 -80.92 27.93
C LEU A 856 29.83 -80.85 28.57
N PRO A 857 28.74 -80.67 27.80
CA PRO A 857 27.41 -80.58 28.38
C PRO A 857 26.95 -81.86 29.08
N ASN A 858 26.18 -81.71 30.16
CA ASN A 858 25.72 -82.78 31.04
C ASN A 858 25.06 -83.98 30.33
N GLY A 859 24.47 -83.79 29.15
CA GLY A 859 23.76 -84.85 28.42
C GLY A 859 24.67 -85.90 27.76
N CYS A 860 25.91 -85.52 27.51
CA CYS A 860 26.97 -86.28 26.86
C CYS A 860 28.20 -86.37 27.75
N ASP A 861 28.15 -85.70 28.91
CA ASP A 861 29.04 -85.91 30.03
C ASP A 861 28.57 -87.10 30.88
N ALA A 862 29.40 -88.14 30.88
CA ALA A 862 29.22 -89.33 31.70
C ALA A 862 29.35 -89.03 33.21
N CYS A 863 29.89 -87.87 33.59
CA CYS A 863 30.20 -87.45 34.95
C CYS A 863 29.47 -86.17 35.39
N ALA A 864 28.30 -85.87 34.84
CA ALA A 864 27.54 -84.62 35.07
C ALA A 864 27.49 -84.16 36.55
N GLY A 865 28.45 -83.33 36.95
CA GLY A 865 28.66 -82.85 38.33
C GLY A 865 30.07 -82.97 38.91
N GLY A 866 31.05 -83.54 38.19
CA GLY A 866 32.42 -83.75 38.66
C GLY A 866 33.41 -82.78 38.01
N ALA A 867 33.92 -81.81 38.76
CA ALA A 867 34.81 -80.74 38.23
C ALA A 867 36.22 -81.22 37.81
N ALA A 868 36.47 -82.53 37.77
CA ALA A 868 37.68 -83.14 37.26
C ALA A 868 37.46 -84.62 36.91
N SER A 869 38.14 -85.12 35.88
CA SER A 869 38.32 -86.55 35.64
C SER A 869 38.71 -87.27 36.94
N GLY A 870 37.74 -88.01 37.52
CA GLY A 870 37.90 -88.79 38.75
C GLY A 870 37.24 -88.26 40.04
N ASP A 871 36.50 -87.14 40.01
CA ASP A 871 35.70 -86.61 41.15
C ASP A 871 34.22 -86.98 40.94
N VAL A 872 33.76 -88.06 41.57
CA VAL A 872 32.51 -88.75 41.22
C VAL A 872 31.38 -88.47 42.23
N ASP A 873 31.71 -87.93 43.41
CA ASP A 873 30.70 -87.49 44.37
C ASP A 873 30.36 -85.99 44.29
N GLY A 874 31.09 -85.25 43.43
CA GLY A 874 30.75 -83.90 43.00
C GLY A 874 30.93 -82.86 44.10
N ASP A 875 31.83 -83.12 45.06
CA ASP A 875 32.15 -82.19 46.14
C ASP A 875 33.28 -81.22 45.79
N GLY A 876 33.97 -81.45 44.67
CA GLY A 876 34.91 -80.52 44.03
C GLY A 876 36.39 -80.85 44.24
N ASP A 877 36.73 -82.00 44.82
CA ASP A 877 38.11 -82.50 44.94
C ASP A 877 38.25 -84.03 44.85
N VAL A 878 39.17 -84.52 44.01
CA VAL A 878 39.48 -85.97 43.90
C VAL A 878 40.10 -86.48 45.20
N ASP A 879 39.34 -87.23 46.00
CA ASP A 879 39.69 -87.62 47.36
C ASP A 879 39.57 -89.14 47.64
N LEU A 880 39.55 -89.54 48.91
CA LEU A 880 39.48 -90.95 49.30
C LEU A 880 38.11 -91.57 48.99
N ALA A 881 37.04 -90.79 48.99
CA ALA A 881 35.69 -91.23 48.63
C ALA A 881 35.63 -91.68 47.16
N ASP A 882 36.29 -90.96 46.25
CA ASP A 882 36.38 -91.33 44.83
C ASP A 882 37.18 -92.61 44.61
N TYR A 883 38.30 -92.76 45.32
CA TYR A 883 39.10 -93.98 45.28
C TYR A 883 38.32 -95.20 45.78
N GLU A 884 37.50 -95.04 46.82
CA GLU A 884 36.63 -96.10 47.30
C GLU A 884 35.54 -96.46 46.28
N ALA A 885 34.96 -95.47 45.58
CA ALA A 885 33.98 -95.67 44.52
C ALA A 885 34.56 -96.41 43.30
N MET A 886 35.75 -96.02 42.81
CA MET A 886 36.44 -96.72 41.72
C MET A 886 36.79 -98.18 42.08
N SER A 887 37.21 -98.42 43.32
CA SER A 887 37.55 -99.78 43.80
C SER A 887 36.37 -100.74 43.78
N ALA A 888 35.13 -100.23 43.86
CA ALA A 888 33.92 -101.03 43.79
C ALA A 888 33.62 -101.52 42.36
N CYS A 889 34.05 -100.78 41.34
CA CYS A 889 33.90 -101.14 39.92
C CYS A 889 34.85 -102.26 39.48
N LEU A 890 36.06 -102.34 40.05
CA LEU A 890 37.04 -103.43 39.82
C LEU A 890 36.59 -104.85 40.25
N LEU A 891 35.47 -104.97 40.96
CA LEU A 891 34.93 -106.25 41.47
C LEU A 891 33.73 -106.79 40.67
N GLY A 892 33.34 -106.13 39.57
CA GLY A 892 32.30 -106.60 38.66
C GLY A 892 32.76 -107.79 37.79
N PRO A 893 31.86 -108.71 37.39
CA PRO A 893 32.23 -109.85 36.55
C PRO A 893 32.65 -109.36 35.14
N ALA A 894 33.84 -109.77 34.71
CA ALA A 894 34.37 -109.52 33.37
C ALA A 894 33.30 -109.69 32.27
N GLY A 895 32.93 -108.58 31.63
CA GLY A 895 32.11 -108.55 30.41
C GLY A 895 30.65 -108.08 30.55
N GLY A 896 30.36 -107.03 31.32
CA GLY A 896 29.06 -106.35 31.23
C GLY A 896 28.96 -105.05 32.01
N LEU A 897 28.72 -103.95 31.27
CA LEU A 897 28.51 -102.57 31.71
C LEU A 897 27.67 -102.47 33.00
N ASN A 898 28.28 -102.00 34.09
CA ASN A 898 27.54 -101.25 35.09
C ASN A 898 27.52 -99.80 34.60
N PRO A 899 26.35 -99.23 34.24
CA PRO A 899 26.29 -97.85 33.76
C PRO A 899 26.81 -96.84 34.81
N ASP A 900 26.80 -97.21 36.10
CA ASP A 900 27.36 -96.37 37.17
C ASP A 900 28.90 -96.44 37.27
N CYS A 901 29.60 -97.14 36.36
CA CYS A 901 31.06 -97.31 36.37
C CYS A 901 31.77 -96.83 35.10
N ASP A 902 31.05 -96.37 34.07
CA ASP A 902 31.65 -95.90 32.80
C ASP A 902 32.60 -94.71 33.03
N CYS A 903 32.33 -93.88 34.04
CA CYS A 903 33.17 -92.76 34.45
C CYS A 903 34.58 -93.15 34.94
N PHE A 904 34.86 -94.44 35.13
CA PHE A 904 36.16 -94.96 35.55
C PHE A 904 36.96 -95.64 34.43
N ASP A 905 36.47 -95.67 33.19
CA ASP A 905 37.23 -96.13 32.01
C ASP A 905 38.05 -94.95 31.46
N LEU A 906 39.23 -94.75 32.05
CA LEU A 906 40.11 -93.60 31.82
C LEU A 906 40.98 -93.74 30.57
N ASP A 907 41.02 -94.93 29.95
CA ASP A 907 41.69 -95.13 28.66
C ASP A 907 40.76 -95.49 27.49
N ASP A 908 39.45 -95.46 27.74
CA ASP A 908 38.36 -95.41 26.76
C ASP A 908 38.25 -96.71 25.94
N ASP A 909 38.56 -97.85 26.57
CA ASP A 909 38.69 -99.16 25.92
C ASP A 909 37.47 -100.09 26.10
N GLY A 910 36.49 -99.67 26.89
CA GLY A 910 35.18 -100.26 27.07
C GLY A 910 35.05 -101.17 28.30
N ASP A 911 36.03 -101.18 29.20
CA ASP A 911 35.90 -101.73 30.55
C ASP A 911 36.73 -100.97 31.60
N VAL A 912 36.47 -101.21 32.89
CA VAL A 912 37.23 -100.61 33.99
C VAL A 912 38.19 -101.65 34.55
N ASP A 913 39.48 -101.49 34.27
CA ASP A 913 40.51 -102.44 34.62
C ASP A 913 41.70 -101.82 35.40
N THR A 914 42.79 -102.56 35.47
CA THR A 914 43.99 -102.14 36.20
C THR A 914 44.76 -101.00 35.53
N PHE A 915 44.55 -100.72 34.24
CA PHE A 915 45.12 -99.60 33.50
C PHE A 915 44.43 -98.29 33.90
N ASP A 916 43.11 -98.28 34.04
CA ASP A 916 42.38 -97.11 34.57
C ASP A 916 42.83 -96.78 35.97
N PHE A 917 42.96 -97.81 36.81
CA PHE A 917 43.45 -97.64 38.17
C PHE A 917 44.86 -97.03 38.23
N ALA A 918 45.71 -97.33 37.24
CA ALA A 918 47.05 -96.77 37.14
C ALA A 918 47.04 -95.31 36.66
N ASN A 919 46.08 -94.94 35.79
CA ASN A 919 45.88 -93.57 35.34
C ASN A 919 45.30 -92.67 36.45
N PHE A 920 44.39 -93.20 37.28
CA PHE A 920 43.83 -92.49 38.44
C PHE A 920 44.90 -92.14 39.51
N GLN A 921 45.93 -92.97 39.69
CA GLN A 921 47.01 -92.70 40.66
C GLN A 921 47.91 -91.50 40.32
N VAL A 922 47.93 -91.04 39.07
CA VAL A 922 48.82 -89.94 38.64
C VAL A 922 48.32 -88.58 39.15
N SER A 923 47.02 -88.44 39.44
CA SER A 923 46.40 -87.20 39.93
C SER A 923 46.68 -86.91 41.41
N PHE A 924 47.10 -87.91 42.20
CA PHE A 924 47.50 -87.73 43.61
C PHE A 924 48.97 -87.30 43.74
N THR A 925 49.28 -86.03 43.44
CA THR A 925 50.51 -85.40 43.96
C THR A 925 50.20 -84.08 44.66
N CYS A 926 50.39 -84.11 45.99
CA CYS A 926 50.21 -83.05 46.99
C CYS A 926 50.21 -81.58 46.52
N ASN A 927 49.18 -80.86 46.94
CA ASN A 927 49.36 -79.78 47.93
C ASN A 927 48.16 -79.65 48.87
#